data_AF-Q23U71-F1
#
_entry.id   AF-Q23U71-F1
#
_cell.length_a   1.000
_cell.length_b   1.000
_cell.length_c   1.000
_cell.angle_alpha   90.00
_cell.angle_beta   90.00
_cell.angle_gamma   90.00
#
_symmetry.space_group_name_H-M   'P 1'
#
loop_
_entity.id
_entity.type
_entity.pdbx_description
1 polymer ?
#
loop_
_entity_poly.entity_id
_entity_poly.type
_entity_poly.pdbx_seq_one_letter_code
_entity_poly.pdbx_strand_id
1 'polypeptide(L)'
;MSKKLIAFIAVLYFLEVAFAADCAICKYSSTGNDTGAACTDCPVGECTTGTGTIGADKSVCTTKACAKGSYSNLGFDTNGLGAGCNACNPGTSTANAQTVGDSQDACTARPCAKGSYSDSGFDTNGLGAGCIACNQGTSTVNAQTVGNSQDICTLKECAKGSYSDSGFDTNGLGAGCNACNPGTSTVNAQTVGDSQDACTARPCAKGSYSDSGFDTNGLGAGCNACNPGTSTANAQTVGDSQDACTARPCAKGSYSDSGFDTNGLGAGCIACNQGTSTVNAQTVGNSQDICTLKECAKGSYSDSGFDTNGLGAGCNACNLGTSTANAQTVGDSQDACTARPCAKGSYSDSGFDTNGLGAGCIACNQGTSTVNAQTVGNSQDICTLKECAKGSYSDSGFDTNGLGAGCNACNPGTSTANTQTVGDSQDACTARPCAKGSYSDSGFDTNGLGAGCIACNQGTSTVNAQTVGNSQDVCTLKECAKGSYSDSGFDTNGLGAGCNACNPGTSTVNAQTVGDSQDACTARPCAKGSYSDSGFDTNGLGAGCNACNPGSSTVNAQTVGDSQDACTARPCAKGSYSDSGFDTNGLGAGCNSCNPGTSTVNAQTVGNSQDVCNLTLKACPAGQYSDSSFDTDGKGAGCIQCGANTFSTQGATSCTSCTNDRTSPAGSTDVTACVCPQSKSGPTDGISVCSNSTTSGQKITVFVSLIFILMSVL
;
A
#
# COMPACT_ATOMS: atom_id res chain seq x y z
N MET A 1 19.38 67.97 -21.27
CA MET A 1 18.07 67.43 -20.80
C MET A 1 17.03 68.53 -20.86
N SER A 2 15.90 68.33 -21.55
CA SER A 2 14.89 69.40 -21.71
C SER A 2 14.11 69.58 -20.41
N LYS A 3 13.81 70.83 -20.03
CA LYS A 3 12.98 71.15 -18.84
C LYS A 3 11.61 70.45 -18.88
N LYS A 4 11.11 70.12 -20.08
CA LYS A 4 9.85 69.39 -20.29
C LYS A 4 9.95 67.91 -19.91
N LEU A 5 11.11 67.28 -20.13
CA LEU A 5 11.33 65.87 -19.74
C LEU A 5 11.41 65.71 -18.22
N ILE A 6 12.07 66.66 -17.53
CA ILE A 6 12.15 66.67 -16.06
C ILE A 6 10.75 66.88 -15.45
N ALA A 7 9.94 67.78 -16.02
CA ALA A 7 8.56 67.98 -15.58
C ALA A 7 7.69 66.73 -15.79
N PHE A 8 7.85 66.02 -16.90
CA PHE A 8 7.09 64.80 -17.20
C PHE A 8 7.48 63.63 -16.27
N ILE A 9 8.78 63.45 -16.01
CA ILE A 9 9.28 62.46 -15.05
C ILE A 9 8.77 62.80 -13.63
N ALA A 10 8.81 64.06 -13.22
CA ALA A 10 8.27 64.48 -11.92
C ALA A 10 6.77 64.18 -11.80
N VAL A 11 5.96 64.45 -12.85
CA VAL A 11 4.52 64.12 -12.85
C VAL A 11 4.28 62.61 -12.76
N LEU A 12 5.08 61.78 -13.44
CA LEU A 12 4.98 60.32 -13.34
C LEU A 12 5.32 59.82 -11.93
N TYR A 13 6.37 60.36 -11.29
CA TYR A 13 6.68 60.04 -9.89
C TYR A 13 5.58 60.49 -8.92
N PHE A 14 4.95 61.65 -9.15
CA PHE A 14 3.79 62.08 -8.36
C PHE A 14 2.55 61.21 -8.59
N LEU A 15 2.39 60.64 -9.80
CA LEU A 15 1.29 59.74 -10.11
C LEU A 15 1.44 58.38 -9.43
N GLU A 16 2.67 57.83 -9.38
CA GLU A 16 2.95 56.58 -8.65
C GLU A 16 2.63 56.72 -7.15
N VAL A 17 2.92 57.86 -6.54
CA VAL A 17 2.59 58.13 -5.12
C VAL A 17 1.09 58.29 -4.89
N ALA A 18 0.33 58.76 -5.88
CA ALA A 18 -1.11 58.98 -5.76
C ALA A 18 -1.96 57.69 -5.89
N PHE A 19 -1.40 56.62 -6.45
CA PHE A 19 -2.10 55.33 -6.61
C PHE A 19 -1.66 54.25 -5.62
N ALA A 20 -0.87 54.62 -4.61
CA ALA A 20 -0.49 53.72 -3.53
C ALA A 20 -1.73 53.23 -2.78
N ALA A 21 -1.90 51.91 -2.69
CA ALA A 21 -2.92 51.33 -1.83
C ALA A 21 -2.32 51.13 -0.43
N ASP A 22 -3.02 51.60 0.60
CA ASP A 22 -2.66 51.28 1.99
C ASP A 22 -2.59 49.76 2.16
N CYS A 23 -1.58 49.29 2.90
CA CYS A 23 -1.50 47.88 3.24
C CYS A 23 -2.77 47.45 3.98
N ALA A 24 -3.38 46.35 3.52
CA ALA A 24 -4.55 45.78 4.17
C ALA A 24 -4.25 45.38 5.63
N ILE A 25 -5.30 45.21 6.44
CA ILE A 25 -5.17 44.69 7.81
C ILE A 25 -4.44 43.32 7.78
N CYS A 26 -3.61 43.07 8.80
CA CYS A 26 -2.67 41.94 8.90
C CYS A 26 -1.50 41.98 7.91
N LYS A 27 -1.29 43.10 7.21
CA LYS A 27 -0.08 43.36 6.43
C LYS A 27 0.62 44.64 6.87
N TYR A 28 1.91 44.73 6.61
CA TYR A 28 2.73 45.91 6.91
C TYR A 28 3.77 46.18 5.82
N SER A 29 4.25 47.42 5.74
CA SER A 29 5.41 47.80 4.92
C SER A 29 6.15 48.97 5.57
N SER A 30 7.35 49.30 5.10
CA SER A 30 8.14 50.41 5.64
C SER A 30 7.50 51.79 5.40
N THR A 31 6.54 51.88 4.47
CA THR A 31 5.79 53.09 4.11
C THR A 31 4.31 53.02 4.47
N GLY A 32 3.82 51.86 4.90
CA GLY A 32 2.40 51.61 5.21
C GLY A 32 1.53 51.35 3.98
N ASN A 33 2.07 51.48 2.77
CA ASN A 33 1.38 51.22 1.51
C ASN A 33 2.24 50.31 0.61
N ASP A 34 1.75 50.00 -0.59
CA ASP A 34 2.45 49.18 -1.57
C ASP A 34 3.47 49.96 -2.44
N THR A 35 3.76 51.24 -2.13
CA THR A 35 4.79 52.00 -2.86
C THR A 35 6.19 51.58 -2.44
N GLY A 36 6.91 50.93 -3.37
CA GLY A 36 8.32 50.55 -3.21
C GLY A 36 8.55 49.09 -2.84
N ALA A 37 7.56 48.40 -2.26
CA ALA A 37 7.56 46.95 -2.04
C ALA A 37 6.14 46.45 -1.75
N ALA A 38 5.85 45.18 -2.05
CA ALA A 38 4.59 44.56 -1.67
C ALA A 38 4.45 44.52 -0.14
N CYS A 39 3.23 44.77 0.36
CA CYS A 39 2.92 44.63 1.77
C CYS A 39 3.21 43.19 2.26
N THR A 40 3.93 43.09 3.37
CA THR A 40 4.34 41.82 3.99
C THR A 40 3.27 41.34 4.96
N ASP A 41 2.90 40.06 4.87
CA ASP A 41 1.93 39.43 5.78
C ASP A 41 2.49 39.26 7.20
N CYS A 42 1.63 39.42 8.21
CA CYS A 42 1.96 39.06 9.58
C CYS A 42 2.14 37.54 9.74
N PRO A 43 2.93 37.09 10.74
CA PRO A 43 3.03 35.68 11.10
C PRO A 43 1.68 35.07 11.46
N VAL A 44 1.53 33.76 11.24
CA VAL A 44 0.33 33.01 11.64
C VAL A 44 0.07 33.20 13.14
N GLY A 45 -1.14 33.66 13.49
CA GLY A 45 -1.52 33.95 14.87
C GLY A 45 -1.52 35.44 15.25
N GLU A 46 -0.90 36.29 14.42
CA GLU A 46 -0.70 37.72 14.66
C GLU A 46 -1.29 38.58 13.53
N CYS A 47 -1.62 39.83 13.83
CA CYS A 47 -2.17 40.79 12.87
C CYS A 47 -1.83 42.24 13.26
N THR A 48 -1.91 43.16 12.30
CA THR A 48 -1.80 44.60 12.55
C THR A 48 -3.14 45.19 13.00
N THR A 49 -3.13 46.32 13.72
CA THR A 49 -4.35 46.92 14.30
C THR A 49 -5.21 47.67 13.27
N GLY A 50 -4.70 47.93 12.06
CA GLY A 50 -5.40 48.66 11.01
C GLY A 50 -4.72 48.57 9.65
N THR A 51 -5.36 49.16 8.64
CA THR A 51 -4.73 49.38 7.32
C THR A 51 -3.62 50.40 7.43
N GLY A 52 -2.71 50.44 6.47
CA GLY A 52 -1.69 51.49 6.43
C GLY A 52 -0.53 51.27 7.42
N THR A 53 -0.36 50.07 7.97
CA THR A 53 0.58 49.85 9.09
C THR A 53 2.03 49.98 8.64
N ILE A 54 2.72 50.98 9.19
CA ILE A 54 4.14 51.28 8.93
C ILE A 54 5.01 50.42 9.86
N GLY A 55 5.87 49.57 9.29
CA GLY A 55 6.78 48.70 10.03
C GLY A 55 7.89 48.11 9.16
N ALA A 56 9.06 47.87 9.75
CA ALA A 56 10.18 47.21 9.05
C ALA A 56 10.23 45.70 9.32
N ASP A 57 9.56 45.21 10.36
CA ASP A 57 9.54 43.81 10.77
C ASP A 57 8.24 43.44 11.49
N LYS A 58 8.10 42.15 11.86
CA LYS A 58 6.91 41.58 12.48
C LYS A 58 6.52 42.17 13.84
N SER A 59 7.34 43.01 14.47
CA SER A 59 7.00 43.64 15.76
C SER A 59 5.76 44.53 15.70
N VAL A 60 5.33 44.96 14.51
CA VAL A 60 4.09 45.72 14.30
C VAL A 60 2.83 44.85 14.29
N CYS A 61 2.98 43.52 14.23
CA CYS A 61 1.89 42.55 14.29
C CYS A 61 1.49 42.27 15.76
N THR A 62 0.96 43.28 16.44
CA THR A 62 0.70 43.24 17.89
C THR A 62 -0.64 42.60 18.27
N THR A 63 -1.51 42.38 17.30
CA THR A 63 -2.89 41.91 17.51
C THR A 63 -2.94 40.39 17.55
N LYS A 64 -3.54 39.82 18.58
CA LYS A 64 -3.68 38.36 18.71
C LYS A 64 -4.95 37.84 18.05
N ALA A 65 -4.86 36.61 17.59
CA ALA A 65 -6.00 35.78 17.25
C ALA A 65 -7.10 35.79 18.33
N CYS A 66 -8.37 35.84 17.91
CA CYS A 66 -9.46 35.45 18.80
C CYS A 66 -9.26 34.00 19.25
N ALA A 67 -9.34 33.76 20.57
CA ALA A 67 -9.25 32.41 21.12
C ALA A 67 -10.41 31.53 20.62
N LYS A 68 -10.20 30.22 20.64
CA LYS A 68 -11.28 29.26 20.35
C LYS A 68 -12.47 29.51 21.28
N GLY A 69 -13.68 29.58 20.71
CA GLY A 69 -14.89 29.98 21.43
C GLY A 69 -15.23 31.46 21.32
N SER A 70 -14.47 32.24 20.55
CA SER A 70 -14.77 33.63 20.22
C SER A 70 -14.51 33.93 18.75
N TYR A 71 -15.19 34.94 18.21
CA TYR A 71 -15.11 35.34 16.80
C TYR A 71 -15.01 36.86 16.65
N SER A 72 -14.52 37.33 15.50
CA SER A 72 -14.58 38.75 15.11
C SER A 72 -14.60 38.87 13.59
N ASN A 73 -14.95 40.05 13.05
CA ASN A 73 -15.05 40.26 11.60
C ASN A 73 -13.74 39.96 10.84
N LEU A 74 -12.62 39.86 11.55
CA LEU A 74 -11.30 39.60 10.99
C LEU A 74 -10.62 38.38 11.62
N GLY A 75 -11.21 37.77 12.66
CA GLY A 75 -10.60 36.69 13.43
C GLY A 75 -9.52 37.14 14.44
N PHE A 76 -9.29 38.44 14.58
CA PHE A 76 -8.30 39.01 15.49
C PHE A 76 -8.93 40.04 16.43
N ASP A 77 -8.29 40.23 17.58
CA ASP A 77 -8.66 41.20 18.60
C ASP A 77 -8.13 42.60 18.26
N THR A 78 -8.67 43.24 17.22
CA THR A 78 -8.09 44.44 16.58
C THR A 78 -7.96 45.67 17.48
N ASN A 79 -8.56 45.70 18.67
CA ASN A 79 -8.40 46.82 19.62
C ASN A 79 -7.32 46.57 20.69
N GLY A 80 -6.67 45.40 20.71
CA GLY A 80 -5.60 45.08 21.66
C GLY A 80 -6.02 45.02 23.14
N LEU A 81 -7.32 45.07 23.42
CA LEU A 81 -7.90 45.10 24.78
C LEU A 81 -8.71 43.84 25.12
N GLY A 82 -8.72 42.83 24.25
CA GLY A 82 -9.55 41.62 24.39
C GLY A 82 -11.01 41.81 23.98
N ALA A 83 -11.41 43.03 23.60
CA ALA A 83 -12.80 43.40 23.32
C ALA A 83 -13.17 43.37 21.83
N GLY A 84 -12.22 43.09 20.94
CA GLY A 84 -12.46 42.90 19.52
C GLY A 84 -13.05 41.53 19.18
N CYS A 85 -13.03 40.57 20.11
CA CYS A 85 -13.57 39.24 19.94
C CYS A 85 -14.89 39.07 20.71
N ASN A 86 -15.96 38.74 20.00
CA ASN A 86 -17.24 38.38 20.58
C ASN A 86 -17.20 36.92 21.03
N ALA A 87 -17.55 36.66 22.29
CA ALA A 87 -17.67 35.30 22.79
C ALA A 87 -18.87 34.59 22.17
N CYS A 88 -18.71 33.30 21.88
CA CYS A 88 -19.83 32.45 21.51
C CYS A 88 -20.85 32.35 22.66
N ASN A 89 -22.13 32.27 22.32
CA ASN A 89 -23.20 32.02 23.28
C ASN A 89 -22.95 30.69 24.02
N PRO A 90 -23.36 30.57 25.29
CA PRO A 90 -23.29 29.30 26.01
C PRO A 90 -23.86 28.15 25.17
N GLY A 91 -23.07 27.10 24.96
CA GLY A 91 -23.46 25.89 24.22
C GLY A 91 -22.88 25.84 22.81
N THR A 92 -22.28 26.94 22.37
CA THR A 92 -21.62 27.04 21.07
C THR A 92 -20.13 27.33 21.25
N SER A 93 -19.35 27.03 20.23
CA SER A 93 -17.92 27.30 20.16
C SER A 93 -17.49 27.38 18.70
N THR A 94 -16.38 28.05 18.45
CA THR A 94 -15.77 28.05 17.13
C THR A 94 -14.89 26.80 16.96
N ALA A 95 -14.73 26.30 15.74
CA ALA A 95 -13.89 25.13 15.49
C ALA A 95 -12.42 25.39 15.87
N ASN A 96 -11.92 26.58 15.53
CA ASN A 96 -10.53 27.00 15.64
C ASN A 96 -10.41 28.37 16.35
N ALA A 97 -9.18 28.72 16.75
CA ALA A 97 -8.83 30.13 16.98
C ALA A 97 -8.90 30.90 15.64
N GLN A 98 -8.92 32.23 15.70
CA GLN A 98 -9.01 33.11 14.52
C GLN A 98 -10.28 32.97 13.69
N THR A 99 -11.41 32.70 14.34
CA THR A 99 -12.66 32.52 13.59
C THR A 99 -13.21 33.88 13.13
N VAL A 100 -13.39 33.99 11.81
CA VAL A 100 -13.93 35.18 11.13
C VAL A 100 -15.45 35.10 11.11
N GLY A 101 -16.12 36.14 11.62
CA GLY A 101 -17.57 36.28 11.60
C GLY A 101 -18.06 37.56 12.26
N ASP A 102 -19.28 37.98 11.96
CA ASP A 102 -19.91 39.19 12.49
C ASP A 102 -21.08 38.89 13.45
N SER A 103 -21.45 37.61 13.62
CA SER A 103 -22.55 37.16 14.44
C SER A 103 -22.31 35.77 15.04
N GLN A 104 -23.24 35.32 15.89
CA GLN A 104 -23.21 34.01 16.54
C GLN A 104 -23.29 32.84 15.55
N ASP A 105 -23.62 33.08 14.28
CA ASP A 105 -23.61 32.06 13.22
C ASP A 105 -22.19 31.52 12.96
N ALA A 106 -21.14 32.25 13.36
CA ALA A 106 -19.76 31.78 13.34
C ALA A 106 -19.45 30.73 14.42
N CYS A 107 -20.35 30.55 15.38
CA CYS A 107 -20.25 29.59 16.47
C CYS A 107 -21.11 28.35 16.17
N THR A 108 -20.49 27.18 16.20
CA THR A 108 -21.19 25.89 16.07
C THR A 108 -21.52 25.34 17.44
N ALA A 109 -22.64 24.61 17.56
CA ALA A 109 -22.97 23.95 18.82
C ALA A 109 -21.84 23.00 19.28
N ARG A 110 -21.55 22.95 20.58
CA ARG A 110 -20.49 22.10 21.13
C ARG A 110 -20.98 20.66 21.13
N PRO A 111 -20.25 19.70 20.55
CA PRO A 111 -20.66 18.30 20.62
C PRO A 111 -20.66 17.81 22.07
N CYS A 112 -21.60 16.94 22.41
CA CYS A 112 -21.55 16.24 23.69
C CYS A 112 -20.23 15.47 23.82
N ALA A 113 -19.62 15.48 25.00
CA ALA A 113 -18.41 14.72 25.25
C ALA A 113 -18.69 13.21 25.17
N LYS A 114 -17.65 12.42 24.91
CA LYS A 114 -17.74 10.96 25.01
C LYS A 114 -18.23 10.58 26.41
N GLY A 115 -19.23 9.68 26.49
CA GLY A 115 -19.92 9.35 27.73
C GLY A 115 -21.15 10.21 28.03
N SER A 116 -21.62 11.02 27.09
CA SER A 116 -22.86 11.79 27.21
C SER A 116 -23.56 11.92 25.85
N TYR A 117 -24.88 12.08 25.87
CA TYR A 117 -25.72 12.15 24.67
C TYR A 117 -26.74 13.28 24.77
N SER A 118 -27.32 13.69 23.64
CA SER A 118 -28.48 14.60 23.61
C SER A 118 -29.27 14.38 22.33
N ASP A 119 -30.51 14.89 22.26
CA ASP A 119 -31.41 14.71 21.10
C ASP A 119 -30.80 15.19 19.77
N SER A 120 -29.81 16.09 19.83
CA SER A 120 -29.10 16.60 18.66
C SER A 120 -27.61 16.19 18.61
N GLY A 121 -27.10 15.54 19.66
CA GLY A 121 -25.67 15.27 19.85
C GLY A 121 -24.85 16.48 20.27
N PHE A 122 -25.48 17.63 20.51
CA PHE A 122 -24.81 18.86 20.93
C PHE A 122 -25.32 19.38 22.27
N ASP A 123 -24.45 20.08 23.00
CA ASP A 123 -24.77 20.84 24.20
C ASP A 123 -25.53 22.11 23.80
N THR A 124 -26.86 22.07 23.97
CA THR A 124 -27.75 23.15 23.54
C THR A 124 -27.83 24.32 24.52
N ASN A 125 -27.25 24.23 25.72
CA ASN A 125 -27.41 25.27 26.75
C ASN A 125 -26.10 25.75 27.40
N GLY A 126 -24.96 25.17 27.05
CA GLY A 126 -23.64 25.69 27.42
C GLY A 126 -23.22 25.52 28.85
N LEU A 127 -24.08 24.92 29.67
CA LEU A 127 -23.80 24.53 31.03
C LEU A 127 -23.44 23.05 31.11
N GLY A 128 -23.30 22.36 29.96
CA GLY A 128 -23.18 20.90 29.90
C GLY A 128 -24.49 20.17 30.23
N ALA A 129 -25.58 20.89 30.54
CA ALA A 129 -26.87 20.32 30.92
C ALA A 129 -27.72 19.90 29.72
N GLY A 130 -27.35 20.31 28.50
CA GLY A 130 -27.95 19.80 27.27
C GLY A 130 -27.53 18.37 26.93
N CYS A 131 -26.42 17.91 27.52
CA CYS A 131 -25.93 16.54 27.37
C CYS A 131 -26.24 15.73 28.63
N ILE A 132 -26.97 14.63 28.46
CA ILE A 132 -27.27 13.68 29.52
C ILE A 132 -26.08 12.72 29.63
N ALA A 133 -25.50 12.61 30.81
CA ALA A 133 -24.42 11.66 31.07
C ALA A 133 -24.96 10.22 31.01
N CYS A 134 -24.17 9.33 30.46
CA CYS A 134 -24.43 7.90 30.56
C CYS A 134 -24.44 7.45 32.03
N ASN A 135 -25.30 6.49 32.36
CA ASN A 135 -25.30 5.87 33.67
C ASN A 135 -23.92 5.27 33.99
N GLN A 136 -23.57 5.20 35.27
CA GLN A 136 -22.32 4.62 35.73
C GLN A 136 -22.12 3.22 35.12
N GLY A 137 -20.98 2.99 34.46
CA GLY A 137 -20.65 1.72 33.78
C GLY A 137 -20.97 1.68 32.31
N THR A 138 -21.59 2.72 31.78
CA THR A 138 -21.87 2.87 30.35
C THR A 138 -21.21 4.12 29.79
N SER A 139 -20.97 4.14 28.49
CA SER A 139 -20.38 5.25 27.76
C SER A 139 -20.86 5.23 26.32
N THR A 140 -20.93 6.39 25.69
CA THR A 140 -21.13 6.47 24.24
C THR A 140 -19.82 6.13 23.53
N VAL A 141 -19.91 5.57 22.32
CA VAL A 141 -18.71 5.20 21.53
C VAL A 141 -17.93 6.45 21.12
N ASN A 142 -18.64 7.49 20.70
CA ASN A 142 -18.10 8.73 20.14
C ASN A 142 -18.53 9.96 20.96
N ALA A 143 -17.81 11.06 20.76
CA ALA A 143 -18.37 12.39 21.04
C ALA A 143 -19.52 12.69 20.06
N GLN A 144 -20.35 13.68 20.37
CA GLN A 144 -21.51 14.08 19.55
C GLN A 144 -22.57 12.98 19.36
N THR A 145 -22.83 12.20 20.40
CA THR A 145 -23.78 11.10 20.30
C THR A 145 -25.22 11.60 20.37
N VAL A 146 -25.99 11.33 19.31
CA VAL A 146 -27.40 11.70 19.18
C VAL A 146 -28.27 10.63 19.84
N GLY A 147 -29.15 11.03 20.76
CA GLY A 147 -30.04 10.11 21.47
C GLY A 147 -30.85 10.80 22.57
N ASN A 148 -31.92 10.15 23.03
CA ASN A 148 -32.81 10.68 24.07
C ASN A 148 -32.97 9.73 25.28
N SER A 149 -32.23 8.63 25.31
CA SER A 149 -32.34 7.55 26.30
C SER A 149 -30.97 6.97 26.64
N GLN A 150 -30.87 6.30 27.80
CA GLN A 150 -29.68 5.56 28.23
C GLN A 150 -29.34 4.37 27.31
N ASP A 151 -30.27 3.94 26.46
CA ASP A 151 -30.06 2.82 25.53
C ASP A 151 -28.97 3.09 24.49
N ILE A 152 -28.65 4.36 24.23
CA ILE A 152 -27.54 4.76 23.34
C ILE A 152 -26.17 4.57 24.03
N CYS A 153 -26.14 4.44 25.36
CA CYS A 153 -24.92 4.21 26.13
C CYS A 153 -24.60 2.71 26.19
N THR A 154 -23.50 2.31 25.56
CA THR A 154 -23.00 0.93 25.64
C THR A 154 -22.19 0.73 26.91
N LEU A 155 -22.16 -0.50 27.43
CA LEU A 155 -21.28 -0.85 28.54
C LEU A 155 -19.82 -0.48 28.26
N LYS A 156 -19.11 -0.01 29.28
CA LYS A 156 -17.71 0.41 29.14
C LYS A 156 -16.82 -0.83 29.02
N GLU A 157 -15.95 -0.86 28.03
CA GLU A 157 -15.03 -1.98 27.82
C GLU A 157 -14.07 -2.15 29.00
N CYS A 158 -13.75 -3.40 29.35
CA CYS A 158 -12.62 -3.67 30.22
C CYS A 158 -11.32 -3.20 29.55
N ALA A 159 -10.48 -2.50 30.32
CA ALA A 159 -9.18 -2.04 29.84
C ALA A 159 -8.28 -3.24 29.50
N LYS A 160 -7.33 -3.02 28.58
CA LYS A 160 -6.30 -4.02 28.28
C LYS A 160 -5.56 -4.43 29.55
N GLY A 161 -5.42 -5.74 29.78
CA GLY A 161 -4.90 -6.30 31.04
C GLY A 161 -5.98 -6.61 32.07
N SER A 162 -7.26 -6.56 31.70
CA SER A 162 -8.38 -6.99 32.55
C SER A 162 -9.43 -7.73 31.72
N TYR A 163 -10.20 -8.61 32.36
CA TYR A 163 -11.20 -9.47 31.75
C TYR A 163 -12.51 -9.45 32.56
N SER A 164 -13.62 -9.83 31.93
CA SER A 164 -14.89 -10.10 32.62
C SER A 164 -15.74 -11.06 31.81
N ASP A 165 -16.77 -11.66 32.42
CA ASP A 165 -17.66 -12.63 31.76
C ASP A 165 -18.33 -12.09 30.48
N SER A 166 -18.37 -10.77 30.30
CA SER A 166 -18.91 -10.10 29.11
C SER A 166 -17.86 -9.29 28.34
N GLY A 167 -16.65 -9.12 28.86
CA GLY A 167 -15.65 -8.18 28.34
C GLY A 167 -15.92 -6.71 28.69
N PHE A 168 -17.01 -6.43 29.40
CA PHE A 168 -17.38 -5.07 29.81
C PHE A 168 -17.45 -4.90 31.33
N ASP A 169 -17.23 -3.66 31.78
CA ASP A 169 -17.41 -3.19 33.14
C ASP A 169 -18.90 -2.98 33.43
N THR A 170 -19.53 -3.99 34.01
CA THR A 170 -20.98 -4.02 34.27
C THR A 170 -21.45 -3.13 35.42
N ASN A 171 -20.54 -2.59 36.24
CA ASN A 171 -20.90 -1.76 37.40
C ASN A 171 -20.27 -0.37 37.40
N GLY A 172 -19.40 -0.06 36.44
CA GLY A 172 -18.83 1.28 36.26
C GLY A 172 -17.92 1.78 37.36
N LEU A 173 -17.53 0.89 38.27
CA LEU A 173 -16.54 1.14 39.30
C LEU A 173 -15.20 0.50 38.93
N GLY A 174 -15.06 -0.08 37.73
CA GLY A 174 -13.93 -0.93 37.34
C GLY A 174 -13.94 -2.29 38.04
N ALA A 175 -14.88 -2.54 38.95
CA ALA A 175 -14.98 -3.77 39.73
C ALA A 175 -15.65 -4.91 38.95
N GLY A 176 -16.31 -4.61 37.83
CA GLY A 176 -16.79 -5.63 36.89
C GLY A 176 -15.68 -6.26 36.05
N CYS A 177 -14.47 -5.70 36.06
CA CYS A 177 -13.32 -6.21 35.34
C CYS A 177 -12.27 -6.75 36.32
N ASN A 178 -11.97 -8.04 36.21
CA ASN A 178 -10.90 -8.68 36.96
C ASN A 178 -9.56 -8.36 36.29
N ALA A 179 -8.61 -7.86 37.08
CA ALA A 179 -7.25 -7.63 36.59
C ALA A 179 -6.55 -8.97 36.32
N CYS A 180 -5.76 -9.01 35.25
CA CYS A 180 -4.83 -10.10 35.03
C CYS A 180 -3.80 -10.17 36.16
N ASN A 181 -3.41 -11.40 36.53
CA ASN A 181 -2.34 -11.61 37.49
C ASN A 181 -1.04 -10.97 37.00
N PRO A 182 -0.18 -10.46 37.91
CA PRO A 182 1.13 -9.92 37.53
C PRO A 182 1.89 -10.91 36.63
N GLY A 183 2.24 -10.47 35.41
CA GLY A 183 2.99 -11.26 34.42
C GLY A 183 2.14 -11.64 33.22
N THR A 184 0.83 -11.47 33.32
CA THR A 184 -0.11 -11.75 32.25
C THR A 184 -0.85 -10.48 31.82
N SER A 185 -1.39 -10.49 30.61
CA SER A 185 -2.20 -9.41 30.06
C SER A 185 -3.11 -9.98 28.99
N THR A 186 -4.22 -9.30 28.77
CA THR A 186 -5.10 -9.61 27.65
C THR A 186 -4.56 -8.99 26.36
N VAL A 187 -4.85 -9.60 25.21
CA VAL A 187 -4.37 -9.10 23.91
C VAL A 187 -5.07 -7.78 23.54
N ASN A 188 -6.37 -7.69 23.81
CA ASN A 188 -7.25 -6.59 23.45
C ASN A 188 -7.97 -5.99 24.68
N ALA A 189 -8.52 -4.78 24.52
CA ALA A 189 -9.65 -4.36 25.35
C ALA A 189 -10.88 -5.24 25.03
N GLN A 190 -11.88 -5.31 25.93
CA GLN A 190 -13.03 -6.24 25.82
C GLN A 190 -12.68 -7.73 25.83
N THR A 191 -11.81 -8.17 26.74
CA THR A 191 -11.52 -9.61 26.85
C THR A 191 -12.58 -10.31 27.67
N VAL A 192 -13.29 -11.24 27.03
CA VAL A 192 -14.31 -12.08 27.65
C VAL A 192 -13.64 -13.27 28.34
N GLY A 193 -13.96 -13.46 29.62
CA GLY A 193 -13.51 -14.61 30.40
C GLY A 193 -13.94 -14.50 31.86
N ASP A 194 -14.03 -15.63 32.55
CA ASP A 194 -14.40 -15.73 33.97
C ASP A 194 -13.18 -16.03 34.87
N SER A 195 -12.02 -16.27 34.28
CA SER A 195 -10.79 -16.66 34.97
C SER A 195 -9.51 -16.03 34.37
N GLN A 196 -8.38 -16.25 35.05
CA GLN A 196 -7.05 -15.82 34.58
C GLN A 196 -6.62 -16.49 33.27
N ASP A 197 -7.31 -17.51 32.79
CA ASP A 197 -7.01 -18.18 31.52
C ASP A 197 -7.27 -17.27 30.31
N ALA A 198 -8.09 -16.23 30.49
CA ALA A 198 -8.29 -15.17 29.51
C ALA A 198 -7.07 -14.24 29.36
N CYS A 199 -6.10 -14.34 30.28
CA CYS A 199 -4.86 -13.56 30.28
C CYS A 199 -3.70 -14.39 29.72
N THR A 200 -3.03 -13.86 28.70
CA THR A 200 -1.81 -14.47 28.15
C THR A 200 -0.57 -13.92 28.85
N ALA A 201 0.49 -14.72 28.99
CA ALA A 201 1.75 -14.23 29.53
C ALA A 201 2.28 -13.05 28.70
N ARG A 202 2.78 -12.01 29.38
CA ARG A 202 3.33 -10.82 28.70
C ARG A 202 4.67 -11.19 28.10
N PRO A 203 4.88 -11.02 26.78
CA PRO A 203 6.19 -11.26 26.21
C PRO A 203 7.21 -10.30 26.79
N CYS A 204 8.45 -10.75 26.98
CA CYS A 204 9.55 -9.86 27.34
C CYS A 204 9.70 -8.78 26.26
N ALA A 205 9.92 -7.54 26.70
CA ALA A 205 10.15 -6.44 25.79
C ALA A 205 11.42 -6.67 24.96
N LYS A 206 11.49 -6.03 23.79
CA LYS A 206 12.71 -6.02 22.99
C LYS A 206 13.86 -5.42 23.82
N GLY A 207 15.01 -6.11 23.85
CA GLY A 207 16.13 -5.79 24.75
C GLY A 207 16.13 -6.54 26.08
N SER A 208 15.22 -7.51 26.26
CA SER A 208 15.20 -8.42 27.41
C SER A 208 14.89 -9.85 26.96
N TYR A 209 15.30 -10.82 27.77
CA TYR A 209 15.10 -12.25 27.52
C TYR A 209 14.65 -12.99 28.79
N SER A 210 14.07 -14.16 28.64
CA SER A 210 13.80 -15.09 29.75
C SER A 210 13.74 -16.52 29.23
N ASP A 211 13.82 -17.52 30.12
CA ASP A 211 13.80 -18.94 29.77
C ASP A 211 12.56 -19.37 28.96
N SER A 212 11.47 -18.60 29.05
CA SER A 212 10.23 -18.82 28.29
C SER A 212 9.93 -17.72 27.27
N GLY A 213 10.70 -16.63 27.25
CA GLY A 213 10.41 -15.42 26.48
C GLY A 213 9.29 -14.55 27.06
N PHE A 214 8.73 -14.90 28.22
CA PHE A 214 7.65 -14.15 28.87
C PHE A 214 8.04 -13.63 30.26
N ASP A 215 7.43 -12.52 30.66
CA ASP A 215 7.51 -11.94 32.01
C ASP A 215 6.61 -12.74 32.96
N THR A 216 7.23 -13.56 33.80
CA THR A 216 6.51 -14.48 34.70
C THR A 216 5.96 -13.82 35.97
N ASN A 217 6.30 -12.56 36.27
CA ASN A 217 5.91 -11.92 37.53
C ASN A 217 5.36 -10.48 37.40
N GLY A 218 5.28 -9.94 36.19
CA GLY A 218 4.53 -8.71 35.89
C GLY A 218 5.19 -7.41 36.29
N LEU A 219 6.32 -7.51 36.99
CA LEU A 219 7.16 -6.40 37.39
C LEU A 219 8.33 -6.21 36.40
N GLY A 220 8.35 -6.94 35.28
CA GLY A 220 9.50 -7.03 34.38
C GLY A 220 10.67 -7.82 34.97
N ALA A 221 10.56 -8.34 36.20
CA ALA A 221 11.63 -9.06 36.88
C ALA A 221 11.76 -10.53 36.41
N GLY A 222 10.76 -11.06 35.69
CA GLY A 222 10.88 -12.33 34.97
C GLY A 222 11.69 -12.23 33.67
N CYS A 223 12.01 -11.00 33.22
CA CYS A 223 12.81 -10.75 32.03
C CYS A 223 14.16 -10.17 32.43
N ASN A 224 15.23 -10.88 32.08
CA ASN A 224 16.59 -10.38 32.23
C ASN A 224 16.85 -9.32 31.15
N ALA A 225 17.22 -8.12 31.57
CA ALA A 225 17.65 -7.09 30.64
C ALA A 225 18.96 -7.50 29.97
N CYS A 226 19.07 -7.23 28.68
CA CYS A 226 20.35 -7.27 28.00
C CYS A 226 21.32 -6.29 28.65
N ASN A 227 22.59 -6.68 28.76
CA ASN A 227 23.65 -5.79 29.25
C ASN A 227 23.69 -4.51 28.39
N PRO A 228 24.06 -3.35 28.98
CA PRO A 228 24.20 -2.11 28.22
C PRO A 228 25.07 -2.32 26.97
N GLY A 229 24.51 -1.95 25.80
CA GLY A 229 25.18 -2.14 24.50
C GLY A 229 24.77 -3.41 23.75
N THR A 230 23.88 -4.23 24.30
CA THR A 230 23.30 -5.40 23.63
C THR A 230 21.77 -5.31 23.63
N SER A 231 21.11 -6.04 22.74
CA SER A 231 19.65 -6.09 22.61
C SER A 231 19.23 -7.37 21.88
N THR A 232 18.00 -7.79 22.11
CA THR A 232 17.37 -8.89 21.38
C THR A 232 16.72 -8.39 20.08
N ALA A 233 16.61 -9.24 19.06
CA ALA A 233 16.02 -8.85 17.78
C ALA A 233 14.51 -8.59 17.88
N ASN A 234 13.82 -9.41 18.67
CA ASN A 234 12.36 -9.46 18.79
C ASN A 234 11.91 -9.31 20.26
N ALA A 235 10.67 -8.88 20.46
CA ALA A 235 9.97 -9.17 21.72
C ALA A 235 9.80 -10.69 21.86
N GLN A 236 9.71 -11.20 23.09
CA GLN A 236 9.59 -12.63 23.39
C GLN A 236 10.83 -13.46 23.04
N THR A 237 12.02 -12.96 23.37
CA THR A 237 13.26 -13.72 23.14
C THR A 237 13.47 -14.75 24.24
N VAL A 238 13.53 -16.03 23.84
CA VAL A 238 13.80 -17.16 24.74
C VAL A 238 15.31 -17.31 24.93
N GLY A 239 15.76 -17.36 26.17
CA GLY A 239 17.15 -17.61 26.53
C GLY A 239 17.37 -17.54 28.04
N ASP A 240 18.43 -18.18 28.52
CA ASP A 240 18.80 -18.26 29.94
C ASP A 240 20.02 -17.39 30.30
N SER A 241 20.65 -16.76 29.31
CA SER A 241 21.87 -15.97 29.45
C SER A 241 21.93 -14.76 28.50
N GLN A 242 22.94 -13.91 28.71
CA GLN A 242 23.24 -12.77 27.83
C GLN A 242 23.57 -13.17 26.39
N ASP A 243 23.78 -14.46 26.09
CA ASP A 243 24.02 -14.95 24.73
C ASP A 243 22.79 -14.80 23.83
N ALA A 244 21.59 -14.68 24.43
CA ALA A 244 20.36 -14.34 23.72
C ALA A 244 20.33 -12.86 23.24
N CYS A 245 21.25 -12.03 23.74
CA CYS A 245 21.40 -10.63 23.38
C CYS A 245 22.52 -10.45 22.35
N THR A 246 22.22 -9.78 21.25
CA THR A 246 23.21 -9.39 20.24
C THR A 246 23.67 -7.95 20.48
N ALA A 247 24.93 -7.63 20.19
CA ALA A 247 25.43 -6.27 20.31
C ALA A 247 24.57 -5.29 19.49
N ARG A 248 24.23 -4.12 20.07
CA ARG A 248 23.40 -3.11 19.40
C ARG A 248 24.22 -2.44 18.31
N PRO A 249 23.79 -2.53 17.05
CA PRO A 249 24.49 -1.84 15.98
C PRO A 249 24.45 -0.32 16.19
N CYS A 250 25.55 0.38 15.89
CA CYS A 250 25.47 1.83 15.73
C CYS A 250 24.49 2.15 14.60
N ALA A 251 23.61 3.12 14.82
CA ALA A 251 22.66 3.57 13.82
C ALA A 251 23.38 4.18 12.61
N LYS A 252 22.72 4.15 11.44
CA LYS A 252 23.21 4.86 10.25
C LYS A 252 23.38 6.35 10.58
N GLY A 253 24.53 6.92 10.24
CA GLY A 253 24.92 8.28 10.66
C GLY A 253 25.81 8.33 11.91
N SER A 254 26.24 7.18 12.45
CA SER A 254 27.17 7.09 13.58
C SER A 254 28.14 5.91 13.41
N TYR A 255 29.28 5.95 14.11
CA TYR A 255 30.33 4.93 14.05
C TYR A 255 30.94 4.64 15.43
N SER A 256 31.62 3.49 15.58
CA SER A 256 32.41 3.16 16.78
C SER A 256 33.54 2.19 16.43
N ASP A 257 34.53 2.02 17.29
CA ASP A 257 35.69 1.14 17.06
C ASP A 257 35.31 -0.33 16.76
N SER A 258 34.10 -0.76 17.12
CA SER A 258 33.57 -2.10 16.86
C SER A 258 32.35 -2.11 15.93
N GLY A 259 31.79 -0.96 15.56
CA GLY A 259 30.51 -0.83 14.86
C GLY A 259 29.29 -1.05 15.77
N PHE A 260 29.49 -1.37 17.04
CA PHE A 260 28.41 -1.58 18.00
C PHE A 260 28.46 -0.53 19.11
N ASP A 261 27.28 -0.19 19.64
CA ASP A 261 27.14 0.61 20.84
C ASP A 261 27.60 -0.24 22.02
N THR A 262 28.79 0.01 22.55
CA THR A 262 29.39 -0.80 23.62
C THR A 262 28.89 -0.44 25.02
N ASN A 263 28.13 0.64 25.19
CA ASN A 263 27.70 1.11 26.51
C ASN A 263 26.19 1.38 26.63
N GLY A 264 25.42 1.17 25.56
CA GLY A 264 23.95 1.16 25.58
C GLY A 264 23.28 2.52 25.72
N LEU A 265 24.07 3.57 25.95
CA LEU A 265 23.64 4.96 26.08
C LEU A 265 23.75 5.71 24.74
N GLY A 266 24.08 5.03 23.64
CA GLY A 266 24.46 5.66 22.38
C GLY A 266 25.82 6.37 22.43
N ALA A 267 26.46 6.47 23.60
CA ALA A 267 27.72 7.16 23.80
C ALA A 267 28.94 6.40 23.24
N GLY A 268 28.81 5.10 23.02
CA GLY A 268 29.81 4.31 22.29
C GLY A 268 29.82 4.59 20.79
N CYS A 269 28.71 5.14 20.25
CA CYS A 269 28.61 5.53 18.85
C CYS A 269 28.81 7.04 18.70
N ILE A 270 29.87 7.43 18.01
CA ILE A 270 30.15 8.82 17.69
C ILE A 270 29.30 9.21 16.49
N ALA A 271 28.48 10.25 16.65
CA ALA A 271 27.67 10.79 15.57
C ALA A 271 28.54 11.50 14.54
N CYS A 272 28.18 11.35 13.27
CA CYS A 272 28.76 12.14 12.21
C CYS A 272 28.41 13.63 12.39
N ASN A 273 29.32 14.52 12.01
CA ASN A 273 29.06 15.96 11.99
C ASN A 273 27.88 16.31 11.06
N GLN A 274 27.23 17.46 11.27
CA GLN A 274 26.14 17.90 10.38
C GLN A 274 26.60 17.92 8.92
N GLY A 275 25.76 17.36 8.03
CA GLY A 275 26.06 17.22 6.61
C GLY A 275 26.88 15.97 6.25
N THR A 276 27.26 15.11 7.21
CA THR A 276 27.93 13.82 6.95
C THR A 276 27.15 12.64 7.57
N SER A 277 27.37 11.43 7.08
CA SER A 277 26.74 10.18 7.54
C SER A 277 27.62 8.97 7.20
N THR A 278 27.51 7.91 7.97
CA THR A 278 28.04 6.59 7.59
C THR A 278 27.13 5.90 6.57
N VAL A 279 27.70 5.01 5.75
CA VAL A 279 27.00 4.30 4.65
C VAL A 279 25.99 3.27 5.19
N ASN A 280 26.40 2.51 6.22
CA ASN A 280 25.63 1.42 6.82
C ASN A 280 25.45 1.62 8.34
N ALA A 281 24.44 0.98 8.91
CA ALA A 281 24.46 0.65 10.34
C ALA A 281 25.64 -0.32 10.61
N GLN A 282 26.17 -0.34 11.83
CA GLN A 282 27.38 -1.10 12.18
C GLN A 282 28.70 -0.63 11.55
N THR A 283 28.85 0.68 11.34
CA THR A 283 30.09 1.19 10.75
C THR A 283 31.22 1.22 11.79
N VAL A 284 32.28 0.46 11.52
CA VAL A 284 33.48 0.32 12.36
C VAL A 284 34.46 1.46 12.07
N GLY A 285 34.87 2.23 13.09
CA GLY A 285 35.74 3.39 12.93
C GLY A 285 36.08 4.15 14.21
N ASN A 286 37.15 4.94 14.19
CA ASN A 286 37.60 5.73 15.36
C ASN A 286 37.74 7.25 15.08
N SER A 287 37.36 7.73 13.89
CA SER A 287 37.51 9.13 13.47
C SER A 287 36.35 9.56 12.54
N GLN A 288 36.09 10.88 12.48
CA GLN A 288 35.10 11.50 11.59
C GLN A 288 35.43 11.27 10.10
N ASP A 289 36.66 10.86 9.78
CA ASP A 289 37.08 10.51 8.42
C ASP A 289 36.26 9.35 7.82
N ILE A 290 35.60 8.55 8.66
CA ILE A 290 34.70 7.46 8.25
C ILE A 290 33.29 7.96 7.92
N CYS A 291 32.94 9.18 8.34
CA CYS A 291 31.71 9.84 7.95
C CYS A 291 31.88 10.54 6.61
N THR A 292 31.22 10.03 5.58
CA THR A 292 31.16 10.68 4.27
C THR A 292 30.11 11.77 4.28
N LEU A 293 30.29 12.83 3.49
CA LEU A 293 29.24 13.82 3.28
C LEU A 293 27.91 13.14 2.86
N LYS A 294 26.78 13.70 3.29
CA LYS A 294 25.46 13.13 3.06
C LYS A 294 25.12 13.32 1.60
N GLU A 295 24.93 12.21 0.89
CA GLU A 295 24.63 12.23 -0.53
C GLU A 295 23.31 12.94 -0.80
N CYS A 296 23.20 13.63 -1.94
CA CYS A 296 21.92 14.15 -2.41
C CYS A 296 20.93 13.00 -2.65
N ALA A 297 19.62 13.25 -2.62
CA ALA A 297 18.65 12.21 -2.99
C ALA A 297 18.85 11.78 -4.45
N LYS A 298 18.61 10.50 -4.77
CA LYS A 298 18.63 10.02 -6.15
C LYS A 298 17.62 10.83 -6.98
N GLY A 299 18.08 11.41 -8.09
CA GLY A 299 17.33 12.40 -8.86
C GLY A 299 17.70 13.85 -8.55
N SER A 300 18.75 14.12 -7.77
CA SER A 300 19.29 15.45 -7.49
C SER A 300 20.83 15.48 -7.57
N TYR A 301 21.41 16.66 -7.81
CA TYR A 301 22.86 16.91 -7.99
C TYR A 301 23.33 18.16 -7.22
N SER A 302 24.64 18.29 -6.97
CA SER A 302 25.26 19.51 -6.41
C SER A 302 26.73 19.62 -6.83
N ASP A 303 27.36 20.79 -6.70
CA ASP A 303 28.76 21.04 -7.08
C ASP A 303 29.78 20.07 -6.45
N SER A 304 29.40 19.42 -5.34
CA SER A 304 30.22 18.41 -4.65
C SER A 304 29.58 17.02 -4.62
N GLY A 305 28.37 16.85 -5.14
CA GLY A 305 27.59 15.60 -5.07
C GLY A 305 27.01 15.29 -3.70
N PHE A 306 27.09 16.25 -2.79
CA PHE A 306 26.66 16.11 -1.41
C PHE A 306 25.83 17.30 -0.92
N ASP A 307 25.00 17.05 0.09
CA ASP A 307 24.27 18.05 0.86
C ASP A 307 25.21 18.69 1.90
N THR A 308 25.79 19.84 1.54
CA THR A 308 26.82 20.51 2.34
C THR A 308 26.29 21.22 3.58
N ASN A 309 24.98 21.38 3.75
CA ASN A 309 24.39 22.09 4.90
C ASN A 309 23.28 21.31 5.63
N GLY A 310 22.98 20.07 5.21
CA GLY A 310 22.08 19.16 5.91
C GLY A 310 20.60 19.56 5.89
N LEU A 311 20.25 20.60 5.13
CA LEU A 311 18.88 21.13 4.97
C LEU A 311 18.30 20.81 3.59
N GLY A 312 18.97 20.00 2.77
CA GLY A 312 18.57 19.72 1.38
C GLY A 312 18.70 20.92 0.43
N ALA A 313 19.10 22.10 0.92
CA ALA A 313 19.21 23.33 0.15
C ALA A 313 20.46 23.36 -0.77
N GLY A 314 21.41 22.45 -0.56
CA GLY A 314 22.59 22.31 -1.42
C GLY A 314 22.39 21.41 -2.65
N CYS A 315 21.25 20.71 -2.78
CA CYS A 315 21.01 19.74 -3.86
C CYS A 315 19.90 20.21 -4.81
N ASN A 316 20.23 20.38 -6.08
CA ASN A 316 19.30 20.73 -7.15
C ASN A 316 18.63 19.48 -7.72
N ALA A 317 17.30 19.49 -7.89
CA ALA A 317 16.58 18.37 -8.49
C ALA A 317 16.79 18.29 -10.01
N CYS A 318 16.88 17.07 -10.54
CA CYS A 318 16.86 16.82 -11.98
C CYS A 318 15.51 17.16 -12.59
N ASN A 319 15.51 17.61 -13.84
CA ASN A 319 14.29 17.85 -14.60
C ASN A 319 13.52 16.54 -14.88
N LEU A 320 12.21 16.66 -15.14
CA LEU A 320 11.34 15.51 -15.44
C LEU A 320 11.89 14.73 -16.66
N GLY A 321 12.22 13.45 -16.46
CA GLY A 321 12.80 12.59 -17.51
C GLY A 321 14.28 12.25 -17.34
N THR A 322 15.00 12.99 -16.50
CA THR A 322 16.39 12.69 -16.15
C THR A 322 16.50 12.31 -14.67
N SER A 323 17.57 11.59 -14.34
CA SER A 323 17.91 11.24 -12.97
C SER A 323 19.42 11.20 -12.86
N THR A 324 19.93 11.45 -11.68
CA THR A 324 21.30 11.08 -11.37
C THR A 324 21.39 9.56 -11.25
N ALA A 325 22.48 8.96 -11.75
CA ALA A 325 22.69 7.51 -11.67
C ALA A 325 22.80 7.06 -10.21
N ASN A 326 23.48 7.88 -9.40
CA ASN A 326 23.71 7.69 -7.98
C ASN A 326 23.26 8.93 -7.19
N ALA A 327 22.95 8.73 -5.91
CA ALA A 327 22.66 9.79 -4.95
C ALA A 327 23.84 10.79 -4.81
N GLN A 328 25.07 10.32 -5.00
CA GLN A 328 26.29 11.13 -5.01
C GLN A 328 26.67 11.59 -6.43
N THR A 329 26.04 12.65 -6.94
CA THR A 329 26.32 13.14 -8.31
C THR A 329 26.78 14.58 -8.31
N VAL A 330 28.05 14.76 -8.68
CA VAL A 330 28.78 16.03 -8.71
C VAL A 330 28.49 16.78 -10.01
N GLY A 331 28.00 18.01 -9.90
CA GLY A 331 27.87 18.93 -11.04
C GLY A 331 27.16 20.23 -10.68
N ASP A 332 27.34 21.26 -11.50
CA ASP A 332 26.85 22.63 -11.28
C ASP A 332 25.57 22.96 -12.08
N SER A 333 25.10 22.02 -12.91
CA SER A 333 23.96 22.21 -13.81
C SER A 333 23.25 20.89 -14.15
N GLN A 334 22.13 20.97 -14.89
CA GLN A 334 21.33 19.81 -15.31
C GLN A 334 22.10 18.80 -16.15
N ASP A 335 23.27 19.17 -16.67
CA ASP A 335 24.15 18.28 -17.42
C ASP A 335 24.70 17.13 -16.55
N ALA A 336 24.64 17.26 -15.22
CA ALA A 336 24.96 16.20 -14.27
C ALA A 336 23.88 15.11 -14.19
N CYS A 337 22.67 15.38 -14.67
CA CYS A 337 21.56 14.43 -14.73
C CYS A 337 21.60 13.67 -16.06
N THR A 338 21.51 12.34 -15.99
CA THR A 338 21.45 11.47 -17.18
C THR A 338 20.01 11.02 -17.42
N ALA A 339 19.65 10.71 -18.66
CA ALA A 339 18.33 10.14 -18.95
C ALA A 339 18.15 8.81 -18.18
N ARG A 340 16.92 8.42 -17.80
CA ARG A 340 16.69 7.19 -17.04
C ARG A 340 16.94 5.95 -17.92
N PRO A 341 17.63 4.88 -17.50
CA PRO A 341 17.79 3.69 -18.33
C PRO A 341 16.48 2.94 -18.58
N CYS A 342 16.37 2.30 -19.75
CA CYS A 342 15.29 1.36 -20.04
C CYS A 342 15.30 0.12 -19.12
N ALA A 343 14.11 -0.39 -18.76
CA ALA A 343 13.96 -1.59 -17.94
C ALA A 343 14.44 -2.86 -18.67
N LYS A 344 14.85 -3.89 -17.92
CA LYS A 344 15.23 -5.19 -18.50
C LYS A 344 14.05 -5.79 -19.28
N GLY A 345 14.31 -6.26 -20.50
CA GLY A 345 13.26 -6.64 -21.46
C GLY A 345 12.85 -5.50 -22.40
N SER A 346 13.54 -4.36 -22.38
CA SER A 346 13.33 -3.24 -23.30
C SER A 346 14.67 -2.55 -23.65
N TYR A 347 14.73 -1.93 -24.82
CA TYR A 347 15.91 -1.28 -25.40
C TYR A 347 15.52 0.07 -26.03
N SER A 348 16.45 0.97 -26.29
CA SER A 348 16.18 2.19 -27.07
C SER A 348 17.43 2.64 -27.82
N ASP A 349 17.27 3.52 -28.80
CA ASP A 349 18.37 4.02 -29.64
C ASP A 349 19.56 4.56 -28.83
N SER A 350 19.30 5.07 -27.61
CA SER A 350 20.33 5.54 -26.67
C SER A 350 20.51 4.63 -25.44
N GLY A 351 19.65 3.64 -25.22
CA GLY A 351 19.56 2.82 -24.00
C GLY A 351 18.85 3.50 -22.83
N PHE A 352 18.36 4.73 -23.02
CA PHE A 352 17.70 5.52 -21.98
C PHE A 352 16.30 6.00 -22.40
N ASP A 353 15.40 6.03 -21.44
CA ASP A 353 14.11 6.70 -21.38
C ASP A 353 14.31 8.22 -21.30
N THR A 354 14.12 8.89 -22.44
CA THR A 354 14.38 10.33 -22.60
C THR A 354 13.27 11.23 -22.04
N ASN A 355 12.13 10.68 -21.59
CA ASN A 355 10.98 11.46 -21.15
C ASN A 355 10.37 11.02 -19.79
N GLY A 356 11.01 10.07 -19.09
CA GLY A 356 10.68 9.71 -17.70
C GLY A 356 9.39 8.92 -17.50
N LEU A 357 8.68 8.58 -18.57
CA LEU A 357 7.45 7.79 -18.58
C LEU A 357 7.66 6.35 -19.11
N GLY A 358 8.91 5.93 -19.32
CA GLY A 358 9.27 4.65 -19.93
C GLY A 358 9.09 4.61 -21.45
N ALA A 359 8.68 5.73 -22.08
CA ALA A 359 8.27 5.80 -23.47
C ALA A 359 9.44 5.93 -24.46
N GLY A 360 10.67 6.18 -23.99
CA GLY A 360 11.86 6.04 -24.82
C GLY A 360 12.23 4.58 -25.11
N CYS A 361 11.65 3.61 -24.39
CA CYS A 361 12.10 2.22 -24.34
C CYS A 361 11.15 1.27 -25.07
N ILE A 362 11.69 0.55 -26.05
CA ILE A 362 11.02 -0.44 -26.89
C ILE A 362 11.18 -1.81 -26.25
N ALA A 363 10.08 -2.50 -25.95
CA ALA A 363 10.13 -3.84 -25.38
C ALA A 363 10.60 -4.90 -26.39
N CYS A 364 11.30 -5.92 -25.91
CA CYS A 364 11.66 -7.09 -26.70
C CYS A 364 10.42 -7.89 -27.14
N ASN A 365 10.51 -8.52 -28.29
CA ASN A 365 9.49 -9.41 -28.83
C ASN A 365 9.22 -10.60 -27.90
N GLN A 366 8.05 -11.21 -28.03
CA GLN A 366 7.77 -12.45 -27.31
C GLN A 366 8.78 -13.54 -27.67
N GLY A 367 9.30 -14.22 -26.64
CA GLY A 367 10.35 -15.21 -26.82
C GLY A 367 11.76 -14.62 -26.84
N THR A 368 11.95 -13.31 -26.60
CA THR A 368 13.26 -12.68 -26.38
C THR A 368 13.22 -11.66 -25.22
N SER A 369 14.37 -11.29 -24.67
CA SER A 369 14.57 -10.27 -23.63
C SER A 369 15.96 -9.68 -23.78
N THR A 370 16.17 -8.43 -23.36
CA THR A 370 17.52 -7.88 -23.21
C THR A 370 18.22 -8.51 -21.99
N VAL A 371 19.55 -8.62 -22.04
CA VAL A 371 20.36 -9.22 -20.96
C VAL A 371 20.38 -8.30 -19.72
N ASN A 372 20.48 -6.98 -19.93
CA ASN A 372 20.57 -5.95 -18.89
C ASN A 372 19.52 -4.83 -19.08
N ALA A 373 19.29 -4.05 -18.03
CA ALA A 373 18.71 -2.70 -18.19
C ALA A 373 19.71 -1.80 -18.93
N GLN A 374 19.26 -0.73 -19.59
CA GLN A 374 20.10 0.22 -20.34
C GLN A 374 20.68 -0.32 -21.66
N THR A 375 19.90 -1.13 -22.38
CA THR A 375 20.38 -1.76 -23.63
C THR A 375 20.19 -0.82 -24.81
N VAL A 376 21.30 -0.45 -25.47
CA VAL A 376 21.34 0.50 -26.59
C VAL A 376 21.12 -0.22 -27.92
N GLY A 377 20.10 0.21 -28.65
CA GLY A 377 19.96 0.04 -30.09
C GLY A 377 18.53 0.23 -30.58
N ASN A 378 18.31 -0.01 -31.86
CA ASN A 378 17.10 0.44 -32.57
C ASN A 378 16.28 -0.71 -33.16
N SER A 379 16.64 -1.94 -32.80
CA SER A 379 16.15 -3.18 -33.42
C SER A 379 16.04 -4.31 -32.40
N GLN A 380 15.13 -5.24 -32.68
CA GLN A 380 14.89 -6.46 -31.91
C GLN A 380 16.07 -7.44 -31.92
N ASP A 381 17.06 -7.24 -32.80
CA ASP A 381 18.28 -8.07 -32.90
C ASP A 381 19.13 -8.08 -31.62
N ILE A 382 18.91 -7.07 -30.76
CA ILE A 382 19.58 -6.89 -29.47
C ILE A 382 18.91 -7.72 -28.35
N CYS A 383 17.69 -8.19 -28.58
CA CYS A 383 16.95 -9.03 -27.66
C CYS A 383 17.36 -10.50 -27.83
N THR A 384 17.95 -11.09 -26.79
CA THR A 384 18.33 -12.51 -26.74
C THR A 384 17.13 -13.39 -26.45
N LEU A 385 17.09 -14.61 -26.98
CA LEU A 385 15.96 -15.55 -26.80
C LEU A 385 15.64 -15.83 -25.32
N LYS A 386 14.38 -16.20 -25.06
CA LYS A 386 13.81 -16.46 -23.73
C LYS A 386 14.20 -17.87 -23.31
N GLU A 387 14.56 -18.06 -22.04
CA GLU A 387 15.04 -19.36 -21.56
C GLU A 387 13.96 -20.44 -21.65
N CYS A 388 14.36 -21.70 -21.83
CA CYS A 388 13.43 -22.84 -21.80
C CYS A 388 12.71 -22.97 -20.44
N ALA A 389 11.56 -23.66 -20.41
CA ALA A 389 10.91 -23.97 -19.13
C ALA A 389 11.73 -25.03 -18.35
N LYS A 390 11.68 -24.96 -17.02
CA LYS A 390 12.29 -25.99 -16.16
C LYS A 390 11.72 -27.37 -16.51
N GLY A 391 12.59 -28.36 -16.70
CA GLY A 391 12.21 -29.68 -17.22
C GLY A 391 12.36 -29.83 -18.75
N SER A 392 12.92 -28.84 -19.43
CA SER A 392 13.23 -28.89 -20.86
C SER A 392 14.61 -28.29 -21.13
N TYR A 393 15.22 -28.69 -22.24
CA TYR A 393 16.55 -28.27 -22.69
C TYR A 393 16.53 -27.95 -24.19
N SER A 394 17.50 -27.18 -24.67
CA SER A 394 17.70 -27.00 -26.12
C SER A 394 19.18 -26.77 -26.39
N ASP A 395 19.59 -26.94 -27.65
CA ASP A 395 20.98 -26.77 -28.07
C ASP A 395 21.56 -25.39 -27.71
N SER A 396 20.70 -24.41 -27.42
CA SER A 396 21.08 -23.06 -26.98
C SER A 396 20.61 -22.70 -25.57
N GLY A 397 19.80 -23.54 -24.91
CA GLY A 397 19.15 -23.27 -23.62
C GLY A 397 18.01 -22.26 -23.66
N PHE A 398 17.59 -21.85 -24.87
CA PHE A 398 16.54 -20.88 -25.10
C PHE A 398 15.44 -21.42 -26.03
N ASP A 399 14.22 -20.92 -25.82
CA ASP A 399 13.04 -21.14 -26.63
C ASP A 399 13.11 -20.27 -27.89
N THR A 400 13.51 -20.87 -29.00
CA THR A 400 13.79 -20.20 -30.27
C THR A 400 12.56 -19.63 -30.98
N ASN A 401 11.34 -19.95 -30.54
CA ASN A 401 10.11 -19.57 -31.25
C ASN A 401 8.96 -19.09 -30.36
N GLY A 402 9.20 -18.89 -29.05
CA GLY A 402 8.25 -18.26 -28.13
C GLY A 402 6.95 -19.04 -27.88
N LEU A 403 6.86 -20.26 -28.42
CA LEU A 403 5.75 -21.20 -28.30
C LEU A 403 6.15 -22.47 -27.55
N GLY A 404 7.36 -22.53 -26.97
CA GLY A 404 7.90 -23.71 -26.29
C GLY A 404 8.35 -24.84 -27.23
N ALA A 405 8.30 -24.66 -28.55
CA ALA A 405 8.61 -25.69 -29.54
C ALA A 405 10.12 -25.82 -29.84
N GLY A 406 10.95 -24.88 -29.38
CA GLY A 406 12.41 -24.97 -29.45
C GLY A 406 13.06 -25.75 -28.30
N CYS A 407 12.29 -26.19 -27.30
CA CYS A 407 12.79 -26.87 -26.11
C CYS A 407 12.36 -28.34 -26.12
N ASN A 408 13.34 -29.24 -26.07
CA ASN A 408 13.14 -30.67 -25.91
C ASN A 408 12.83 -30.98 -24.44
N ALA A 409 11.75 -31.72 -24.19
CA ALA A 409 11.42 -32.16 -22.85
C ALA A 409 12.42 -33.21 -22.35
N CYS A 410 12.75 -33.15 -21.06
CA CYS A 410 13.50 -34.22 -20.43
C CYS A 410 12.72 -35.54 -20.49
N ASN A 411 13.46 -36.66 -20.57
CA ASN A 411 12.90 -38.00 -20.49
C ASN A 411 12.15 -38.17 -19.16
N PRO A 412 11.14 -39.05 -19.11
CA PRO A 412 10.48 -39.37 -17.85
C PRO A 412 11.51 -39.70 -16.76
N GLY A 413 11.46 -38.97 -15.65
CA GLY A 413 12.36 -39.14 -14.50
C GLY A 413 13.53 -38.19 -14.40
N THR A 414 13.76 -37.36 -15.40
CA THR A 414 14.77 -36.30 -15.33
C THR A 414 14.11 -34.95 -15.53
N SER A 415 14.77 -33.89 -15.09
CA SER A 415 14.37 -32.50 -15.20
C SER A 415 15.64 -31.65 -15.19
N THR A 416 15.62 -30.54 -15.89
CA THR A 416 16.67 -29.54 -15.79
C THR A 416 16.57 -28.78 -14.47
N ALA A 417 17.71 -28.37 -13.89
CA ALA A 417 17.75 -27.62 -12.64
C ALA A 417 17.25 -26.17 -12.82
N ASN A 418 17.62 -25.58 -13.97
CA ASN A 418 17.37 -24.19 -14.35
C ASN A 418 16.56 -24.11 -15.64
N THR A 419 15.92 -22.96 -15.86
CA THR A 419 15.20 -22.62 -17.10
C THR A 419 16.16 -22.49 -18.31
N GLN A 420 17.37 -21.97 -18.10
CA GLN A 420 18.40 -21.90 -19.14
C GLN A 420 19.33 -23.11 -19.12
N THR A 421 18.87 -24.23 -19.67
CA THR A 421 19.70 -25.44 -19.73
C THR A 421 20.08 -25.76 -21.16
N VAL A 422 21.34 -25.48 -21.49
CA VAL A 422 21.95 -25.75 -22.80
C VAL A 422 22.34 -27.22 -22.90
N GLY A 423 21.86 -27.90 -23.94
CA GLY A 423 22.25 -29.26 -24.27
C GLY A 423 21.55 -29.75 -25.53
N ASP A 424 22.19 -30.66 -26.24
CA ASP A 424 21.63 -31.31 -27.44
C ASP A 424 21.03 -32.69 -27.14
N SER A 425 21.17 -33.16 -25.89
CA SER A 425 20.78 -34.48 -25.44
C SER A 425 20.16 -34.47 -24.02
N GLN A 426 19.62 -35.62 -23.64
CA GLN A 426 19.04 -35.87 -22.31
C GLN A 426 20.05 -35.79 -21.16
N ASP A 427 21.35 -35.73 -21.45
CA ASP A 427 22.41 -35.59 -20.44
C ASP A 427 22.36 -34.22 -19.74
N ALA A 428 21.69 -33.24 -20.36
CA ALA A 428 21.41 -31.93 -19.77
C ALA A 428 20.34 -31.97 -18.66
N CYS A 429 19.62 -33.09 -18.53
CA CYS A 429 18.58 -33.29 -17.55
C CYS A 429 19.10 -34.09 -16.34
N THR A 430 19.00 -33.50 -15.14
CA THR A 430 19.29 -34.19 -13.88
C THR A 430 18.11 -35.03 -13.42
N ALA A 431 18.33 -36.11 -12.66
CA ALA A 431 17.24 -36.92 -12.12
C ALA A 431 16.22 -36.06 -11.33
N ARG A 432 14.93 -36.39 -11.41
CA ARG A 432 13.86 -35.64 -10.73
C ARG A 432 13.92 -35.91 -9.23
N PRO A 433 13.77 -34.91 -8.36
CA PRO A 433 13.68 -35.15 -6.93
C PRO A 433 12.59 -36.17 -6.60
N CYS A 434 12.83 -37.03 -5.62
CA CYS A 434 11.74 -37.79 -5.01
C CYS A 434 10.68 -36.83 -4.46
N ALA A 435 9.40 -37.15 -4.71
CA ALA A 435 8.29 -36.34 -4.21
C ALA A 435 8.26 -36.35 -2.67
N LYS A 436 7.64 -35.33 -2.07
CA LYS A 436 7.39 -35.30 -0.62
C LYS A 436 6.64 -36.57 -0.21
N GLY A 437 7.13 -37.25 0.82
CA GLY A 437 6.61 -38.57 1.24
C GLY A 437 7.39 -39.76 0.65
N SER A 438 8.49 -39.53 -0.05
CA SER A 438 9.38 -40.58 -0.56
C SER A 438 10.85 -40.14 -0.53
N TYR A 439 11.75 -41.10 -0.43
CA TYR A 439 13.20 -40.88 -0.31
C TYR A 439 13.99 -41.82 -1.21
N SER A 440 15.26 -41.52 -1.48
CA SER A 440 16.18 -42.45 -2.13
C SER A 440 17.61 -42.15 -1.71
N ASP A 441 18.54 -43.07 -1.95
CA ASP A 441 19.95 -42.92 -1.59
C ASP A 441 20.60 -41.64 -2.15
N SER A 442 20.05 -41.10 -3.24
CA SER A 442 20.48 -39.85 -3.86
C SER A 442 19.48 -38.70 -3.70
N GLY A 443 18.27 -38.97 -3.18
CA GLY A 443 17.15 -38.03 -3.13
C GLY A 443 16.44 -37.80 -4.46
N PHE A 444 16.81 -38.53 -5.53
CA PHE A 444 16.23 -38.40 -6.85
C PHE A 444 15.65 -39.73 -7.38
N ASP A 445 14.59 -39.62 -8.18
CA ASP A 445 13.98 -40.68 -8.98
C ASP A 445 14.87 -40.95 -10.20
N THR A 446 15.52 -42.10 -10.19
CA THR A 446 16.51 -42.48 -11.22
C THR A 446 15.91 -43.12 -12.46
N ASN A 447 14.61 -43.45 -12.48
CA ASN A 447 14.00 -44.19 -13.59
C ASN A 447 12.68 -43.61 -14.10
N GLY A 448 12.17 -42.54 -13.48
CA GLY A 448 11.06 -41.75 -14.02
C GLY A 448 9.69 -42.35 -14.02
N LEU A 449 9.59 -43.53 -13.44
CA LEU A 449 8.35 -44.19 -13.12
C LEU A 449 8.07 -44.10 -11.61
N GLY A 450 8.82 -43.28 -10.86
CA GLY A 450 8.75 -43.19 -9.40
C GLY A 450 9.38 -44.38 -8.67
N ALA A 451 9.93 -45.36 -9.39
CA ALA A 451 10.41 -46.62 -8.81
C ALA A 451 11.84 -46.50 -8.21
N GLY A 452 12.56 -45.41 -8.46
CA GLY A 452 13.81 -45.11 -7.76
C GLY A 452 13.62 -44.48 -6.37
N CYS A 453 12.38 -44.09 -6.04
CA CYS A 453 12.03 -43.49 -4.75
C CYS A 453 11.28 -44.50 -3.89
N ILE A 454 11.77 -44.73 -2.68
CA ILE A 454 11.13 -45.55 -1.66
C ILE A 454 10.12 -44.68 -0.93
N ALA A 455 8.85 -45.07 -0.96
CA ALA A 455 7.81 -44.38 -0.22
C ALA A 455 8.05 -44.52 1.29
N CYS A 456 7.78 -43.45 2.02
CA CYS A 456 7.68 -43.53 3.47
C CYS A 456 6.60 -44.55 3.85
N ASN A 457 6.82 -45.26 4.97
CA ASN A 457 5.82 -46.16 5.54
C ASN A 457 4.52 -45.38 5.81
N GLN A 458 3.39 -46.11 5.85
CA GLN A 458 2.12 -45.47 6.18
C GLN A 458 2.23 -44.71 7.51
N GLY A 459 1.86 -43.43 7.51
CA GLY A 459 1.94 -42.53 8.67
C GLY A 459 3.17 -41.67 8.80
N THR A 460 4.16 -41.89 7.95
CA THR A 460 5.31 -41.00 7.86
C THR A 460 5.36 -40.33 6.49
N SER A 461 6.04 -39.20 6.43
CA SER A 461 6.32 -38.43 5.23
C SER A 461 7.66 -37.75 5.42
N THR A 462 8.40 -37.56 4.34
CA THR A 462 9.55 -36.66 4.37
C THR A 462 9.09 -35.21 4.53
N VAL A 463 9.91 -34.37 5.14
CA VAL A 463 9.62 -32.93 5.33
C VAL A 463 9.57 -32.20 3.99
N ASN A 464 10.53 -32.53 3.11
CA ASN A 464 10.73 -31.91 1.79
C ASN A 464 10.70 -32.94 0.65
N ALA A 465 10.51 -32.46 -0.57
CA ALA A 465 10.94 -33.20 -1.76
C ALA A 465 12.48 -33.31 -1.77
N GLN A 466 13.03 -34.25 -2.54
CA GLN A 466 14.47 -34.50 -2.64
C GLN A 466 15.15 -35.04 -1.37
N THR A 467 14.44 -35.84 -0.57
CA THR A 467 15.01 -36.35 0.69
C THR A 467 16.01 -37.48 0.42
N VAL A 468 17.27 -37.23 0.76
CA VAL A 468 18.37 -38.19 0.65
C VAL A 468 18.38 -39.11 1.87
N GLY A 469 18.30 -40.42 1.64
CA GLY A 469 18.35 -41.42 2.71
C GLY A 469 18.24 -42.82 2.16
N ASN A 470 18.69 -43.81 2.92
CA ASN A 470 18.60 -45.23 2.56
C ASN A 470 17.68 -46.03 3.51
N SER A 471 17.04 -45.36 4.46
CA SER A 471 16.15 -45.97 5.46
C SER A 471 14.94 -45.08 5.76
N GLN A 472 13.94 -45.65 6.44
CA GLN A 472 12.72 -44.95 6.86
C GLN A 472 12.95 -43.86 7.92
N ASP A 473 14.17 -43.74 8.47
CA ASP A 473 14.48 -42.78 9.53
C ASP A 473 14.44 -41.32 9.04
N VAL A 474 14.51 -41.12 7.72
CA VAL A 474 14.35 -39.79 7.08
C VAL A 474 12.88 -39.37 6.92
N CYS A 475 11.94 -40.27 7.23
CA CYS A 475 10.51 -40.00 7.19
C CYS A 475 10.02 -39.64 8.59
N THR A 476 9.52 -38.41 8.76
CA THR A 476 8.88 -37.94 9.99
C THR A 476 7.40 -38.29 10.00
N LEU A 477 6.76 -38.38 11.17
CA LEU A 477 5.31 -38.65 11.24
C LEU A 477 4.50 -37.59 10.45
N LYS A 478 3.40 -38.00 9.82
CA LYS A 478 2.51 -37.09 9.08
C LYS A 478 1.75 -36.21 10.07
N GLU A 479 1.66 -34.92 9.79
CA GLU A 479 0.85 -34.00 10.60
C GLU A 479 -0.64 -34.38 10.53
N CYS A 480 -1.36 -34.23 11.65
CA CYS A 480 -2.82 -34.31 11.62
C CYS A 480 -3.39 -33.18 10.75
N ALA A 481 -4.36 -33.51 9.91
CA ALA A 481 -5.04 -32.52 9.06
C ALA A 481 -5.79 -31.49 9.92
N LYS A 482 -6.01 -30.30 9.35
CA LYS A 482 -6.87 -29.29 9.97
C LYS A 482 -8.27 -29.88 10.21
N GLY A 483 -8.79 -29.73 11.43
CA GLY A 483 -10.02 -30.39 11.88
C GLY A 483 -9.80 -31.70 12.63
N SER A 484 -8.55 -32.07 12.91
CA SER A 484 -8.18 -33.24 13.73
C SER A 484 -7.01 -32.92 14.67
N TYR A 485 -6.89 -33.68 15.76
CA TYR A 485 -5.87 -33.51 16.80
C TYR A 485 -5.27 -34.85 17.24
N SER A 486 -4.09 -34.84 17.85
CA SER A 486 -3.49 -36.00 18.53
C SER A 486 -2.50 -35.57 19.62
N ASP A 487 -2.13 -36.46 20.53
CA ASP A 487 -1.22 -36.17 21.65
C ASP A 487 0.14 -35.59 21.22
N SER A 488 0.54 -35.79 19.96
CA SER A 488 1.76 -35.23 19.39
C SER A 488 1.52 -34.25 18.23
N GLY A 489 0.27 -34.07 17.80
CA GLY A 489 -0.08 -33.35 16.57
C GLY A 489 0.23 -34.12 15.29
N PHE A 490 0.75 -35.34 15.38
CA PHE A 490 1.06 -36.20 14.24
C PHE A 490 0.26 -37.50 14.28
N ASP A 491 0.00 -38.06 13.09
CA ASP A 491 -0.58 -39.39 12.88
C ASP A 491 0.48 -40.44 13.21
N THR A 492 0.41 -40.99 14.43
CA THR A 492 1.40 -41.91 14.97
C THR A 492 1.33 -43.33 14.41
N ASN A 493 0.22 -43.71 13.73
CA ASN A 493 0.02 -45.08 13.24
C ASN A 493 -0.24 -45.17 11.73
N GLY A 494 -0.41 -44.04 11.06
CA GLY A 494 -0.42 -43.96 9.62
C GLY A 494 -1.61 -44.47 8.87
N LEU A 495 -2.63 -44.85 9.62
CA LEU A 495 -3.93 -45.21 9.11
C LEU A 495 -4.91 -44.03 9.25
N GLY A 496 -4.43 -42.83 9.59
CA GLY A 496 -5.28 -41.70 10.03
C GLY A 496 -5.91 -41.92 11.40
N ALA A 497 -5.69 -43.07 12.04
CA ALA A 497 -6.27 -43.45 13.33
C ALA A 497 -5.49 -42.87 14.53
N GLY A 498 -4.31 -42.30 14.30
CA GLY A 498 -3.58 -41.53 15.31
C GLY A 498 -4.12 -40.12 15.53
N CYS A 499 -4.97 -39.63 14.60
CA CYS A 499 -5.59 -38.30 14.68
C CYS A 499 -7.08 -38.44 14.96
N ASN A 500 -7.53 -37.90 16.09
CA ASN A 500 -8.94 -37.80 16.43
C ASN A 500 -9.57 -36.64 15.67
N ALA A 501 -10.67 -36.90 14.96
CA ALA A 501 -11.42 -35.84 14.29
C ALA A 501 -12.15 -34.97 15.33
N CYS A 502 -12.19 -33.67 15.08
CA CYS A 502 -13.06 -32.77 15.82
C CYS A 502 -14.53 -33.17 15.65
N ASN A 503 -15.32 -33.00 16.70
CA ASN A 503 -16.77 -33.19 16.64
C ASN A 503 -17.40 -32.24 15.60
N PRO A 504 -18.54 -32.62 14.98
CA PRO A 504 -19.27 -31.73 14.08
C PRO A 504 -19.53 -30.37 14.74
N GLY A 505 -19.10 -29.28 14.08
CA GLY A 505 -19.24 -27.90 14.57
C GLY A 505 -17.95 -27.32 15.16
N THR A 506 -16.93 -28.13 15.39
CA THR A 506 -15.62 -27.68 15.84
C THR A 506 -14.53 -28.01 14.79
N SER A 507 -13.40 -27.33 14.87
CA SER A 507 -12.23 -27.53 14.03
C SER A 507 -10.99 -27.05 14.78
N THR A 508 -9.85 -27.62 14.47
CA THR A 508 -8.58 -27.03 14.90
C THR A 508 -8.22 -25.82 14.03
N VAL A 509 -7.43 -24.90 14.57
CA VAL A 509 -7.01 -23.67 13.85
C VAL A 509 -6.00 -24.00 12.76
N ASN A 510 -5.07 -24.92 13.05
CA ASN A 510 -3.94 -25.31 12.20
C ASN A 510 -3.93 -26.83 11.96
N ALA A 511 -3.18 -27.26 10.94
CA ALA A 511 -2.67 -28.63 10.90
C ALA A 511 -1.69 -28.83 12.07
N GLN A 512 -1.44 -30.09 12.47
CA GLN A 512 -0.53 -30.43 13.58
C GLN A 512 -0.99 -29.93 14.96
N THR A 513 -2.28 -30.04 15.27
CA THR A 513 -2.79 -29.62 16.58
C THR A 513 -2.54 -30.70 17.63
N VAL A 514 -1.79 -30.34 18.66
CA VAL A 514 -1.47 -31.21 19.80
C VAL A 514 -2.61 -31.16 20.82
N GLY A 515 -3.13 -32.33 21.20
CA GLY A 515 -4.14 -32.48 22.25
C GLY A 515 -4.60 -33.92 22.40
N ASP A 516 -5.16 -34.26 23.56
CA ASP A 516 -5.65 -35.62 23.89
C ASP A 516 -7.18 -35.72 23.87
N SER A 517 -7.88 -34.59 23.65
CA SER A 517 -9.34 -34.49 23.71
C SER A 517 -9.92 -33.42 22.80
N GLN A 518 -11.25 -33.35 22.73
CA GLN A 518 -11.99 -32.39 21.90
C GLN A 518 -11.75 -30.92 22.29
N ASP A 519 -11.13 -30.67 23.44
CA ASP A 519 -10.76 -29.32 23.90
C ASP A 519 -9.70 -28.67 22.99
N ALA A 520 -8.97 -29.48 22.22
CA ALA A 520 -8.05 -29.01 21.18
C ALA A 520 -8.77 -28.43 19.94
N CYS A 521 -10.09 -28.63 19.83
CA CYS A 521 -10.93 -28.13 18.74
C CYS A 521 -11.70 -26.89 19.17
N THR A 522 -11.68 -25.83 18.37
CA THR A 522 -12.49 -24.63 18.59
C THR A 522 -13.73 -24.65 17.72
N ALA A 523 -14.82 -24.02 18.16
CA ALA A 523 -16.04 -23.94 17.35
C ALA A 523 -15.77 -23.24 16.00
N ARG A 524 -16.39 -23.72 14.92
CA ARG A 524 -16.22 -23.13 13.58
C ARG A 524 -17.05 -21.84 13.51
N PRO A 525 -16.46 -20.68 13.18
CA PRO A 525 -17.24 -19.46 13.05
C PRO A 525 -18.24 -19.60 11.89
N CYS A 526 -19.36 -18.88 11.99
CA CYS A 526 -20.30 -18.78 10.87
C CYS A 526 -19.61 -18.24 9.61
N ALA A 527 -20.18 -18.47 8.42
CA ALA A 527 -19.66 -17.83 7.22
C ALA A 527 -20.05 -16.35 7.20
N LYS A 528 -19.26 -15.50 6.53
CA LYS A 528 -19.67 -14.12 6.28
C LYS A 528 -21.01 -14.10 5.54
N GLY A 529 -21.95 -13.28 6.03
CA GLY A 529 -23.34 -13.29 5.57
C GLY A 529 -24.27 -14.19 6.40
N SER A 530 -23.80 -14.71 7.54
CA SER A 530 -24.61 -15.51 8.47
C SER A 530 -24.23 -15.22 9.92
N TYR A 531 -25.17 -15.44 10.84
CA TYR A 531 -25.04 -15.15 12.27
C TYR A 531 -25.56 -16.31 13.13
N SER A 532 -25.15 -16.38 14.39
CA SER A 532 -25.73 -17.29 15.39
C SER A 532 -25.56 -16.72 16.80
N ASP A 533 -26.29 -17.25 17.77
CA ASP A 533 -26.29 -16.77 19.17
C ASP A 533 -24.88 -16.71 19.79
N SER A 534 -23.94 -17.52 19.29
CA SER A 534 -22.53 -17.55 19.71
C SER A 534 -21.54 -17.07 18.63
N GLY A 535 -22.01 -16.81 17.41
CA GLY A 535 -21.17 -16.52 16.23
C GLY A 535 -20.46 -17.74 15.63
N PHE A 536 -20.79 -18.94 16.12
CA PHE A 536 -20.22 -20.21 15.69
C PHE A 536 -21.31 -21.20 15.22
N ASP A 537 -20.93 -22.08 14.29
CA ASP A 537 -21.71 -23.21 13.83
C ASP A 537 -21.64 -24.34 14.86
N THR A 538 -22.69 -24.48 15.66
CA THR A 538 -22.75 -25.42 16.79
C THR A 538 -23.00 -26.87 16.39
N ASN A 539 -23.36 -27.16 15.13
CA ASN A 539 -23.69 -28.52 14.70
C ASN A 539 -22.90 -29.01 13.47
N GLY A 540 -22.03 -28.17 12.90
CA GLY A 540 -21.11 -28.55 11.81
C GLY A 540 -21.78 -28.79 10.47
N LEU A 541 -23.10 -28.64 10.39
CA LEU A 541 -23.90 -28.77 9.17
C LEU A 541 -24.26 -27.40 8.59
N GLY A 542 -23.72 -26.30 9.14
CA GLY A 542 -24.11 -24.93 8.80
C GLY A 542 -25.50 -24.54 9.29
N ALA A 543 -26.26 -25.47 9.91
CA ALA A 543 -27.62 -25.24 10.38
C ALA A 543 -27.67 -24.48 11.71
N GLY A 544 -26.53 -24.34 12.41
CA GLY A 544 -26.40 -23.45 13.57
C GLY A 544 -26.26 -21.97 13.20
N CYS A 545 -26.07 -21.65 11.92
CA CYS A 545 -25.92 -20.28 11.43
C CYS A 545 -27.13 -19.85 10.59
N ASN A 546 -27.79 -18.79 11.00
CA ASN A 546 -28.88 -18.17 10.26
C ASN A 546 -28.30 -17.24 9.18
N ALA A 547 -28.75 -17.41 7.94
CA ALA A 547 -28.36 -16.52 6.86
C ALA A 547 -28.96 -15.13 7.04
N CYS A 548 -28.21 -14.09 6.70
CA CYS A 548 -28.76 -12.75 6.57
C CYS A 548 -29.83 -12.71 5.48
N ASN A 549 -30.88 -11.92 5.70
CA ASN A 549 -31.89 -11.68 4.67
C ASN A 549 -31.25 -11.04 3.42
N PRO A 550 -31.84 -11.25 2.22
CA PRO A 550 -31.40 -10.55 1.02
C PRO A 550 -31.34 -9.04 1.26
N GLY A 551 -30.14 -8.44 1.07
CA GLY A 551 -29.91 -7.00 1.23
C GLY A 551 -29.10 -6.67 2.47
N SER A 552 -28.87 -7.63 3.36
CA SER A 552 -27.97 -7.49 4.49
C SER A 552 -26.84 -8.51 4.44
N SER A 553 -25.78 -8.27 5.21
CA SER A 553 -24.63 -9.15 5.37
C SER A 553 -24.04 -8.89 6.75
N THR A 554 -23.36 -9.88 7.31
CA THR A 554 -22.48 -9.64 8.44
C THR A 554 -21.16 -9.02 7.98
N VAL A 555 -20.52 -8.24 8.85
CA VAL A 555 -19.21 -7.63 8.57
C VAL A 555 -18.11 -8.70 8.57
N ASN A 556 -18.22 -9.67 9.49
CA ASN A 556 -17.23 -10.73 9.76
C ASN A 556 -17.88 -12.12 9.70
N ALA A 557 -17.04 -13.16 9.65
CA ALA A 557 -17.47 -14.56 9.72
C ALA A 557 -18.02 -14.93 11.13
N GLN A 558 -17.42 -14.39 12.19
CA GLN A 558 -17.83 -14.65 13.57
C GLN A 558 -18.78 -13.55 14.08
N THR A 559 -20.02 -13.53 13.58
CA THR A 559 -21.01 -12.54 14.00
C THR A 559 -22.02 -13.16 14.95
N VAL A 560 -21.98 -12.67 16.19
CA VAL A 560 -22.84 -13.08 17.30
C VAL A 560 -24.17 -12.33 17.21
N GLY A 561 -25.29 -13.06 17.31
CA GLY A 561 -26.63 -12.51 17.44
C GLY A 561 -27.71 -13.58 17.25
N ASP A 562 -28.91 -13.31 17.73
CA ASP A 562 -30.05 -14.24 17.70
C ASP A 562 -31.09 -13.88 16.62
N SER A 563 -30.89 -12.76 15.93
CA SER A 563 -31.84 -12.19 14.97
C SER A 563 -31.14 -11.45 13.82
N GLN A 564 -31.94 -11.04 12.83
CA GLN A 564 -31.46 -10.31 11.65
C GLN A 564 -30.80 -8.96 11.97
N ASP A 565 -30.96 -8.45 13.19
CA ASP A 565 -30.32 -7.21 13.64
C ASP A 565 -28.79 -7.34 13.72
N ALA A 566 -28.27 -8.59 13.77
CA ALA A 566 -26.84 -8.88 13.66
C ALA A 566 -26.28 -8.66 12.24
N CYS A 567 -27.14 -8.55 11.24
CA CYS A 567 -26.79 -8.27 9.86
C CYS A 567 -26.89 -6.78 9.56
N THR A 568 -25.86 -6.20 8.95
CA THR A 568 -25.92 -4.82 8.47
C THR A 568 -26.36 -4.79 7.02
N ALA A 569 -27.15 -3.79 6.64
CA ALA A 569 -27.55 -3.62 5.24
C ALA A 569 -26.32 -3.48 4.33
N ARG A 570 -26.36 -4.02 3.11
CA ARG A 570 -25.26 -3.95 2.16
C ARG A 570 -25.21 -2.54 1.57
N PRO A 571 -24.06 -1.84 1.61
CA PRO A 571 -23.97 -0.50 1.06
C PRO A 571 -24.17 -0.54 -0.46
N CYS A 572 -24.82 0.48 -1.02
CA CYS A 572 -24.87 0.66 -2.47
C CYS A 572 -23.44 0.75 -3.03
N ALA A 573 -23.18 0.05 -4.13
CA ALA A 573 -21.87 0.12 -4.78
C ALA A 573 -21.60 1.53 -5.33
N LYS A 574 -20.32 1.84 -5.57
CA LYS A 574 -19.94 3.07 -6.26
C LYS A 574 -20.64 3.16 -7.62
N GLY A 575 -21.19 4.32 -7.96
CA GLY A 575 -22.03 4.51 -9.16
C GLY A 575 -23.51 4.22 -8.93
N SER A 576 -23.94 3.98 -7.69
CA SER A 576 -25.35 3.85 -7.32
C SER A 576 -25.62 4.47 -5.95
N TYR A 577 -26.87 4.86 -5.73
CA TYR A 577 -27.33 5.57 -4.54
C TYR A 577 -28.70 5.08 -4.08
N SER A 578 -29.06 5.32 -2.82
CA SER A 578 -30.42 5.10 -2.32
C SER A 578 -30.72 6.05 -1.17
N ASP A 579 -31.99 6.16 -0.77
CA ASP A 579 -32.42 7.06 0.30
C ASP A 579 -31.71 6.79 1.64
N SER A 580 -31.20 5.57 1.84
CA SER A 580 -30.43 5.17 3.03
C SER A 580 -28.95 4.92 2.73
N GLY A 581 -28.53 4.91 1.47
CA GLY A 581 -27.20 4.47 1.02
C GLY A 581 -26.99 2.96 1.03
N PHE A 582 -28.01 2.17 1.34
CA PHE A 582 -27.96 0.72 1.39
C PHE A 582 -28.94 0.06 0.41
N ASP A 583 -28.61 -1.15 -0.03
CA ASP A 583 -29.49 -2.03 -0.81
C ASP A 583 -30.53 -2.65 0.13
N THR A 584 -31.77 -2.16 0.04
CA THR A 584 -32.85 -2.57 0.95
C THR A 584 -33.51 -3.90 0.56
N ASN A 585 -33.19 -4.49 -0.60
CA ASN A 585 -33.88 -5.71 -1.06
C ASN A 585 -32.96 -6.84 -1.54
N GLY A 586 -31.64 -6.64 -1.54
CA GLY A 586 -30.67 -7.71 -1.81
C GLY A 586 -30.58 -8.21 -3.23
N LEU A 587 -31.38 -7.63 -4.12
CA LEU A 587 -31.37 -7.90 -5.55
C LEU A 587 -30.66 -6.77 -6.31
N GLY A 588 -30.00 -5.83 -5.61
CA GLY A 588 -29.44 -4.62 -6.21
C GLY A 588 -30.49 -3.59 -6.63
N ALA A 589 -31.79 -3.87 -6.45
CA ALA A 589 -32.89 -3.01 -6.86
C ALA A 589 -33.22 -1.93 -5.82
N GLY A 590 -32.66 -2.00 -4.61
CA GLY A 590 -32.74 -0.93 -3.61
C GLY A 590 -31.81 0.26 -3.92
N CYS A 591 -30.88 0.10 -4.86
CA CYS A 591 -29.94 1.14 -5.27
C CYS A 591 -30.27 1.63 -6.69
N ASN A 592 -30.48 2.93 -6.84
CA ASN A 592 -30.63 3.61 -8.11
C ASN A 592 -29.25 3.83 -8.73
N SER A 593 -29.08 3.43 -9.99
CA SER A 593 -27.85 3.71 -10.73
C SER A 593 -27.75 5.17 -11.15
N CYS A 594 -26.52 5.68 -11.17
CA CYS A 594 -26.24 6.97 -11.79
C CYS A 594 -26.51 6.95 -13.29
N ASN A 595 -26.85 8.11 -13.87
CA ASN A 595 -26.98 8.24 -15.32
C ASN A 595 -25.65 7.93 -16.02
N PRO A 596 -25.65 7.41 -17.26
CA PRO A 596 -24.43 7.20 -18.03
C PRO A 596 -23.53 8.44 -18.07
N GLY A 597 -22.22 8.26 -17.85
CA GLY A 597 -21.26 9.36 -17.74
C GLY A 597 -21.18 10.03 -16.36
N THR A 598 -21.91 9.53 -15.37
CA THR A 598 -21.84 10.01 -13.98
C THR A 598 -21.71 8.85 -12.99
N SER A 599 -21.17 9.13 -11.81
CA SER A 599 -20.98 8.16 -10.73
C SER A 599 -21.01 8.85 -9.38
N THR A 600 -21.09 8.06 -8.31
CA THR A 600 -20.88 8.54 -6.95
C THR A 600 -19.39 8.46 -6.60
N VAL A 601 -18.92 9.33 -5.71
CA VAL A 601 -17.50 9.30 -5.27
C VAL A 601 -17.22 8.06 -4.41
N ASN A 602 -18.16 7.69 -3.54
CA ASN A 602 -18.03 6.63 -2.56
C ASN A 602 -19.08 5.54 -2.76
N ALA A 603 -18.81 4.34 -2.23
CA ALA A 603 -19.87 3.39 -1.91
C ALA A 603 -20.76 3.97 -0.79
N GLN A 604 -21.95 3.40 -0.59
CA GLN A 604 -22.92 3.81 0.42
C GLN A 604 -23.41 5.26 0.27
N THR A 605 -23.61 5.72 -0.97
CA THR A 605 -24.03 7.10 -1.20
C THR A 605 -25.53 7.25 -0.89
N VAL A 606 -25.83 8.09 0.09
CA VAL A 606 -27.20 8.44 0.51
C VAL A 606 -27.73 9.55 -0.41
N GLY A 607 -28.89 9.33 -1.02
CA GLY A 607 -29.55 10.30 -1.88
C GLY A 607 -30.83 9.77 -2.51
N ASN A 608 -31.68 10.68 -2.99
CA ASN A 608 -32.94 10.34 -3.66
C ASN A 608 -33.01 10.89 -5.10
N SER A 609 -31.92 11.47 -5.61
CA SER A 609 -31.83 12.08 -6.94
C SER A 609 -30.45 11.87 -7.57
N GLN A 610 -30.33 12.16 -8.86
CA GLN A 610 -29.06 12.11 -9.60
C GLN A 610 -28.02 13.16 -9.15
N ASP A 611 -28.38 14.12 -8.29
CA ASP A 611 -27.45 15.19 -7.86
C ASP A 611 -26.31 14.63 -7.00
N VAL A 612 -26.49 13.45 -6.39
CA VAL A 612 -25.44 12.75 -5.64
C VAL A 612 -24.43 12.03 -6.56
N CYS A 613 -24.75 11.88 -7.84
CA CYS A 613 -23.86 11.37 -8.88
C CYS A 613 -22.95 12.49 -9.43
N ASN A 614 -22.24 13.16 -8.54
CA ASN A 614 -21.45 14.35 -8.86
C ASN A 614 -20.07 14.06 -9.47
N LEU A 615 -19.68 12.79 -9.61
CA LEU A 615 -18.46 12.40 -10.31
C LEU A 615 -18.76 12.24 -11.80
N THR A 616 -18.27 13.17 -12.62
CA THR A 616 -18.33 13.02 -14.07
C THR A 616 -17.31 12.00 -14.54
N LEU A 617 -17.80 10.91 -15.14
CA LEU A 617 -16.98 9.89 -15.78
C LEU A 617 -16.60 10.32 -17.19
N LYS A 618 -15.40 9.99 -17.64
CA LYS A 618 -14.96 10.29 -19.01
C LYS A 618 -15.18 9.09 -19.91
N ALA A 619 -15.70 9.33 -21.11
CA ALA A 619 -15.80 8.28 -22.11
C ALA A 619 -14.40 7.71 -22.39
N CYS A 620 -14.30 6.39 -22.51
CA CYS A 620 -13.01 5.77 -22.80
C CYS A 620 -12.43 6.36 -24.09
N PRO A 621 -11.14 6.74 -24.11
CA PRO A 621 -10.53 7.31 -25.30
C PRO A 621 -10.52 6.27 -26.44
N ALA A 622 -10.43 6.74 -27.68
CA ALA A 622 -10.26 5.86 -28.83
C ALA A 622 -9.03 4.95 -28.61
N GLY A 623 -9.11 3.70 -29.06
CA GLY A 623 -8.12 2.66 -28.78
C GLY A 623 -8.28 1.98 -27.42
N GLN A 624 -9.27 2.38 -26.62
CA GLN A 624 -9.67 1.70 -25.39
C GLN A 624 -11.17 1.42 -25.39
N TYR A 625 -11.61 0.52 -24.51
CA TYR A 625 -13.01 0.18 -24.29
C TYR A 625 -13.27 -0.08 -22.81
N SER A 626 -14.52 0.00 -22.38
CA SER A 626 -14.96 -0.55 -21.10
C SER A 626 -16.38 -1.06 -21.26
N ASP A 627 -16.82 -1.99 -20.41
CA ASP A 627 -18.19 -2.52 -20.51
C ASP A 627 -19.26 -1.41 -20.43
N SER A 628 -18.95 -0.30 -19.74
CA SER A 628 -19.84 0.84 -19.57
C SER A 628 -19.64 1.97 -20.58
N SER A 629 -18.65 1.90 -21.48
CA SER A 629 -18.13 2.99 -22.35
C SER A 629 -17.45 4.18 -21.65
N PHE A 630 -17.45 4.21 -20.31
CA PHE A 630 -16.82 5.25 -19.49
C PHE A 630 -15.75 4.68 -18.57
N ASP A 631 -14.87 5.54 -18.07
CA ASP A 631 -13.97 5.21 -16.96
C ASP A 631 -14.74 4.99 -15.65
N THR A 632 -14.03 4.54 -14.60
CA THR A 632 -14.60 4.20 -13.29
C THR A 632 -14.37 5.29 -12.24
N ASP A 633 -13.56 6.30 -12.56
CA ASP A 633 -13.10 7.30 -11.60
C ASP A 633 -13.03 8.74 -12.14
N GLY A 634 -13.46 9.01 -13.37
CA GLY A 634 -13.37 10.33 -14.01
C GLY A 634 -11.95 10.76 -14.41
N LYS A 635 -10.94 9.89 -14.17
CA LYS A 635 -9.52 10.13 -14.45
C LYS A 635 -8.95 9.16 -15.49
N GLY A 636 -9.78 8.33 -16.10
CA GLY A 636 -9.42 7.36 -17.12
C GLY A 636 -9.15 5.94 -16.60
N ALA A 637 -9.28 5.67 -15.29
CA ALA A 637 -9.05 4.32 -14.78
C ALA A 637 -10.25 3.41 -15.10
N GLY A 638 -10.01 2.18 -15.57
CA GLY A 638 -11.06 1.21 -15.90
C GLY A 638 -11.40 1.09 -17.39
N CYS A 639 -10.78 1.90 -18.24
CA CYS A 639 -10.74 1.66 -19.68
C CYS A 639 -9.62 0.67 -20.02
N ILE A 640 -9.95 -0.36 -20.79
CA ILE A 640 -9.07 -1.45 -21.21
C ILE A 640 -8.60 -1.14 -22.64
N GLN A 641 -7.29 -1.20 -22.88
CA GLN A 641 -6.74 -0.99 -24.21
C GLN A 641 -7.15 -2.10 -25.18
N CYS A 642 -7.47 -1.73 -26.42
CA CYS A 642 -7.71 -2.69 -27.49
C CYS A 642 -6.47 -3.51 -27.81
N GLY A 643 -6.63 -4.84 -27.89
CA GLY A 643 -5.55 -5.75 -28.28
C GLY A 643 -5.10 -5.52 -29.73
N ALA A 644 -3.96 -6.11 -30.10
CA ALA A 644 -3.50 -6.08 -31.49
C ALA A 644 -4.57 -6.66 -32.45
N ASN A 645 -4.58 -6.17 -33.68
CA ASN A 645 -5.57 -6.50 -34.72
C ASN A 645 -7.00 -6.10 -34.36
N THR A 646 -7.16 -5.16 -33.43
CA THR A 646 -8.44 -4.54 -33.11
C THR A 646 -8.29 -3.03 -32.98
N PHE A 647 -9.37 -2.28 -33.15
CA PHE A 647 -9.42 -0.84 -32.98
C PHE A 647 -10.71 -0.42 -32.26
N SER A 648 -10.75 0.77 -31.67
CA SER A 648 -11.99 1.33 -31.14
C SER A 648 -12.02 2.85 -31.29
N THR A 649 -13.21 3.39 -31.54
CA THR A 649 -13.48 4.82 -31.44
C THR A 649 -13.69 5.22 -29.97
N GLN A 650 -13.72 6.52 -29.67
CA GLN A 650 -14.03 7.01 -28.34
C GLN A 650 -15.39 6.50 -27.85
N GLY A 651 -15.46 6.06 -26.58
CA GLY A 651 -16.68 5.55 -25.95
C GLY A 651 -17.08 4.14 -26.40
N ALA A 652 -16.15 3.34 -26.94
CA ALA A 652 -16.47 1.98 -27.33
C ALA A 652 -16.68 1.06 -26.11
N THR A 653 -17.63 0.12 -26.23
CA THR A 653 -17.84 -0.95 -25.25
C THR A 653 -17.06 -2.23 -25.56
N SER A 654 -16.45 -2.29 -26.74
CA SER A 654 -15.62 -3.40 -27.20
C SER A 654 -14.73 -2.95 -28.35
N CYS A 655 -13.65 -3.69 -28.61
CA CYS A 655 -12.80 -3.45 -29.77
C CYS A 655 -13.32 -4.15 -31.02
N THR A 656 -13.18 -3.49 -32.17
CA THR A 656 -13.55 -4.02 -33.49
C THR A 656 -12.31 -4.65 -34.14
N SER A 657 -12.40 -5.89 -34.58
CA SER A 657 -11.28 -6.56 -35.26
C SER A 657 -10.99 -5.99 -36.64
N CYS A 658 -9.70 -5.93 -37.01
CA CYS A 658 -9.28 -5.68 -38.39
C CYS A 658 -9.75 -6.81 -39.30
N THR A 659 -10.26 -6.47 -40.48
CA THR A 659 -10.73 -7.44 -41.47
C THR A 659 -9.71 -7.61 -42.60
N ASN A 660 -9.91 -8.63 -43.44
CA ASN A 660 -9.19 -8.81 -44.71
C ASN A 660 -7.66 -8.97 -44.60
N ASP A 661 -7.22 -9.81 -43.65
CA ASP A 661 -5.82 -10.12 -43.35
C ASP A 661 -4.96 -8.91 -43.02
N ARG A 662 -5.59 -7.86 -42.48
CA ARG A 662 -4.91 -6.68 -41.96
C ARG A 662 -4.59 -6.83 -40.49
N THR A 663 -3.54 -6.14 -40.08
CA THR A 663 -3.07 -6.10 -38.71
C THR A 663 -2.99 -4.66 -38.24
N SER A 664 -3.33 -4.41 -36.98
CA SER A 664 -3.19 -3.11 -36.33
C SER A 664 -2.43 -3.26 -35.01
N PRO A 665 -1.66 -2.25 -34.57
CA PRO A 665 -1.05 -2.27 -33.25
C PRO A 665 -2.12 -2.20 -32.14
N ALA A 666 -1.80 -2.68 -30.95
CA ALA A 666 -2.67 -2.52 -29.78
C ALA A 666 -2.93 -1.02 -29.50
N GLY A 667 -4.15 -0.67 -29.08
CA GLY A 667 -4.57 0.71 -28.88
C GLY A 667 -4.92 1.47 -30.15
N SER A 668 -5.14 0.79 -31.27
CA SER A 668 -5.52 1.46 -32.52
C SER A 668 -6.85 2.20 -32.39
N THR A 669 -6.87 3.45 -32.83
CA THR A 669 -8.00 4.37 -32.61
C THR A 669 -8.98 4.43 -33.78
N ASP A 670 -8.62 3.86 -34.93
CA ASP A 670 -9.41 3.91 -36.16
C ASP A 670 -9.09 2.69 -37.05
N VAL A 671 -10.03 2.33 -37.92
CA VAL A 671 -9.92 1.25 -38.91
C VAL A 671 -8.73 1.46 -39.85
N THR A 672 -8.35 2.70 -40.14
CA THR A 672 -7.20 3.01 -41.01
C THR A 672 -5.86 2.56 -40.43
N ALA A 673 -5.80 2.26 -39.13
CA ALA A 673 -4.63 1.64 -38.50
C ALA A 673 -4.49 0.15 -38.84
N CYS A 674 -5.51 -0.49 -39.42
CA CYS A 674 -5.43 -1.84 -39.97
C CYS A 674 -4.66 -1.80 -41.30
N VAL A 675 -3.39 -2.22 -41.29
CA VAL A 675 -2.49 -2.21 -42.45
C VAL A 675 -2.19 -3.63 -42.93
N CYS A 676 -1.75 -3.76 -44.19
CA CYS A 676 -1.30 -5.05 -44.71
C CYS A 676 0.02 -5.47 -44.06
N PRO A 677 0.18 -6.75 -43.67
CA PRO A 677 1.43 -7.27 -43.12
C PRO A 677 2.56 -7.24 -44.15
N GLN A 678 3.82 -7.32 -43.69
CA GLN A 678 5.05 -7.03 -44.45
C GLN A 678 5.27 -7.85 -45.74
N SER A 679 4.47 -8.89 -45.99
CA SER A 679 4.49 -9.72 -47.22
C SER A 679 3.32 -9.45 -48.18
N LYS A 680 2.39 -8.56 -47.82
CA LYS A 680 1.21 -8.21 -48.59
C LYS A 680 1.16 -6.72 -48.90
N SER A 681 0.47 -6.35 -49.96
CA SER A 681 0.17 -4.95 -50.33
C SER A 681 -1.31 -4.77 -50.62
N GLY A 682 -1.80 -3.56 -50.36
CA GLY A 682 -3.19 -3.15 -50.56
C GLY A 682 -3.37 -1.66 -50.22
N PRO A 683 -4.54 -1.07 -50.52
CA PRO A 683 -4.85 0.32 -50.18
C PRO A 683 -4.73 0.60 -48.67
N THR A 684 -4.43 1.83 -48.25
CA THR A 684 -4.29 2.19 -46.82
C THR A 684 -5.62 2.55 -46.15
N ASP A 685 -6.74 2.08 -46.68
CA ASP A 685 -8.11 2.42 -46.25
C ASP A 685 -8.60 1.66 -45.01
N GLY A 686 -7.81 0.74 -44.47
CA GLY A 686 -8.18 -0.07 -43.30
C GLY A 686 -9.07 -1.27 -43.60
N ILE A 687 -9.66 -1.35 -44.80
CA ILE A 687 -10.73 -2.30 -45.12
C ILE A 687 -10.53 -3.10 -46.40
N SER A 688 -9.67 -2.68 -47.34
CA SER A 688 -9.46 -3.42 -48.59
C SER A 688 -8.65 -4.70 -48.40
N VAL A 689 -8.83 -5.71 -49.26
CA VAL A 689 -8.09 -6.99 -49.18
C VAL A 689 -6.60 -6.82 -49.43
N CYS A 690 -5.79 -7.41 -48.56
CA CYS A 690 -4.35 -7.50 -48.72
C CYS A 690 -3.98 -8.62 -49.70
N SER A 691 -3.23 -8.28 -50.74
CA SER A 691 -2.77 -9.22 -51.78
C SER A 691 -1.29 -9.54 -51.59
N ASN A 692 -0.87 -10.78 -51.87
CA ASN A 692 0.54 -11.15 -51.77
C ASN A 692 1.36 -10.31 -52.75
N SER A 693 2.41 -9.65 -52.24
CA SER A 693 3.38 -8.94 -53.08
C SER A 693 4.27 -9.95 -53.79
N THR A 694 3.71 -10.73 -54.73
CA THR A 694 4.53 -11.52 -55.65
C THR A 694 5.38 -10.56 -56.46
N THR A 695 6.68 -10.61 -56.18
CA THR A 695 7.77 -9.83 -56.76
C THR A 695 7.82 -10.00 -58.28
N SER A 696 6.95 -9.28 -59.01
CA SER A 696 7.11 -9.12 -60.45
C SER A 696 8.33 -8.24 -60.78
N GLY A 697 8.91 -7.54 -59.80
CA GLY A 697 10.09 -6.68 -59.96
C GLY A 697 11.45 -7.40 -59.87
N GLN A 698 11.59 -8.48 -59.08
CA GLN A 698 12.88 -9.18 -58.95
C GLN A 698 13.23 -10.07 -60.16
N LYS A 699 12.23 -10.46 -60.98
CA LYS A 699 12.51 -11.18 -62.22
C LYS A 699 13.17 -10.31 -63.30
N ILE A 700 13.04 -8.98 -63.23
CA ILE A 700 13.62 -8.07 -64.24
C ILE A 700 15.12 -7.84 -63.96
N THR A 701 15.54 -7.72 -62.69
CA THR A 701 16.96 -7.45 -62.37
C THR A 701 17.86 -8.65 -62.66
N VAL A 702 17.40 -9.88 -62.40
CA VAL A 702 18.17 -11.10 -62.74
C VAL A 702 18.28 -11.28 -64.25
N PHE A 703 17.26 -10.91 -65.03
CA PHE A 703 17.32 -10.96 -66.50
C PHE A 703 18.30 -9.94 -67.09
N VAL A 704 18.36 -8.72 -66.53
CA VAL A 704 19.31 -7.69 -66.99
C VAL A 704 20.75 -8.07 -66.63
N SER A 705 21.01 -8.61 -65.44
CA SER A 705 22.35 -9.09 -65.07
C SER A 705 22.82 -10.29 -65.92
N LEU A 706 21.92 -11.20 -66.30
CA LEU A 706 22.27 -12.31 -67.19
C LEU A 706 22.63 -11.83 -68.61
N ILE A 707 21.94 -10.80 -69.12
CA ILE A 707 22.24 -10.17 -70.41
C ILE A 707 23.61 -9.48 -70.38
N PHE A 708 23.95 -8.77 -69.28
CA PHE A 708 25.27 -8.14 -69.14
C PHE A 708 26.42 -9.16 -69.04
N ILE A 709 26.19 -10.31 -68.40
CA ILE A 709 27.20 -11.39 -68.36
C ILE A 709 27.36 -12.04 -69.74
N LEU A 710 26.27 -12.25 -70.48
CA LEU A 710 26.32 -12.79 -71.85
C LEU A 710 27.01 -11.86 -72.86
N MET A 711 26.92 -10.53 -72.69
CA MET A 711 27.64 -9.57 -73.54
C MET A 711 29.12 -9.41 -73.19
N SER A 712 29.59 -10.00 -72.08
CA SER A 712 30.99 -9.93 -71.64
C SER A 712 31.83 -11.13 -72.10
N VAL A 713 31.21 -12.12 -72.74
CA VAL A 713 31.84 -13.40 -73.17
C VAL A 713 31.89 -13.54 -74.70
N LEU A 714 31.49 -12.51 -75.46
CA LEU A 714 31.54 -12.46 -76.92
C LEU A 714 32.63 -11.51 -77.43
#